data_AF-A0A1F6AVU5-F1
#
_entry.id   AF-A0A1F6AVU5-F1
#
_cell.length_a   1.000
_cell.length_b   1.000
_cell.length_c   1.000
_cell.angle_alpha   90.00
_cell.angle_beta   90.00
_cell.angle_gamma   90.00
#
_symmetry.space_group_name_H-M   'P 1'
#
loop_
_entity.id
_entity.type
_entity.pdbx_description
1 polymer ?
#
loop_
_entity_poly.entity_id
_entity_poly.type
_entity_poly.pdbx_seq_one_letter_code
_entity_poly.pdbx_strand_id
1 'polypeptide(L)'
;MNHHSWKRTVIELLVIFVLSLTPLLWYREGTIFVGHDNTYPLEAKPFLQNRLHTWSQNFFGHDQSLILGTIPIHFIDAIPSFFGISLQRGQQIIYVFWFFLIGVSAYILARTLRPQSSIFPFTAVILYQFNYFILQGWWIGEKSKFSAYIAMPLVLSVFFAVTRGKLSVFMGAVLISLILFVFNAGGLYGVPLYGGAIVAVGMLLILKMLAYWYAKNFAAIRRLVLFTVATILLSLLANAYFLIPAYAKIRSRSAPGIETVGGVSGIISWAAEISANTSFLNLMRLEGIPEWYDNPEHPYAKYVLEQPLLIAVSYFWPLLVLAALLVAKKTDSHRIVAYFFVVYLLGLFFAAGTHPPLGFIYQFFVERIPGFVIFRTPYYKFAPAIFLATAFLTAYLVDSFSKRTRTLVFIGLAAIVFAYHYPYFTGNFFAWRDIFSTRLTVPSYVYEFGQWLNNEKSRDGRVLLLPPNSPDLLYSAYNWGYLSFQSLPTLMSGKPVVINNDQINNSERTMLASLYKAIVESNGEIVKKLDSMLDISYVLVQKDVISDPRSVVPIDTDAFVRAVQNNSQFAFMRSFGQWDAYSLRASPLPTFYTTDRFLTLHGNIKELDPYYEFIGETNTFIDTSDGKRLEMAPQASNFIIPTCLTCPYKNRPVISFPERSILPDDPFYQMVLFLENRRSIPKEPKPAIYHMLGISLKRVSEINEMLFRQKALSQNIVDRYTMLLHSIEENFRKLPSLQEKIEVAQDIRDYLRAERNFLRPNLNKNVPAGIQTVLLGYIFGEISRLEKQFELPELSLEESNNRVYQFSLLGDGEFEILVRTDEFRPFIREGNQLAISIDNKLVRELIVTDMILRSRWLSFGRLRLPDGFHTLTLSFPQQPGSTHEMSFVETEFSVPGDNTCFGTRANVGSQKLYKLDAFYLNDFSDNLLLFIWDQGVTARKLKNAVRLLVSGLTEKNEQIIEASEGTKEVLIALCAPNLTQELIDKQFQIKISEILYPVLLLYPQDVPVAVTAPVSFQQIDSTSYRVTGVTDNPMPKVLVFSQRYDDWWELTGAPAKHVRANGYANAWIIEGNPTTSELVVHYKGEDYFFYGKLVSMLTVVGSIGYIGYWLARRRRQHA
;
A
#
# COMPACT_ATOMS: atom_id res chain seq x y z
N MET A 1 -1.35 -52.81 11.03
CA MET A 1 -2.66 -52.31 10.56
C MET A 1 -3.38 -53.47 9.89
N ASN A 2 -4.62 -53.79 10.27
CA ASN A 2 -5.40 -54.85 9.62
C ASN A 2 -5.65 -54.50 8.15
N HIS A 3 -5.58 -55.49 7.25
CA HIS A 3 -5.73 -55.34 5.80
C HIS A 3 -7.03 -54.59 5.39
N HIS A 4 -8.10 -54.72 6.20
CA HIS A 4 -9.38 -54.02 6.03
C HIS A 4 -9.32 -52.50 6.31
N SER A 5 -8.46 -52.03 7.22
CA SER A 5 -8.38 -50.62 7.61
C SER A 5 -7.72 -49.75 6.54
N TRP A 6 -6.74 -50.30 5.82
CA TRP A 6 -6.07 -49.60 4.72
C TRP A 6 -6.99 -49.44 3.52
N LYS A 7 -7.68 -50.51 3.08
CA LYS A 7 -8.66 -50.46 1.98
C LYS A 7 -9.72 -49.37 2.21
N ARG A 8 -10.27 -49.28 3.43
CA ARG A 8 -11.24 -48.24 3.79
C ARG A 8 -10.67 -46.82 3.65
N THR A 9 -9.47 -46.58 4.16
CA THR A 9 -8.82 -45.27 4.09
C THR A 9 -8.58 -44.85 2.65
N VAL A 10 -8.14 -45.78 1.79
CA VAL A 10 -7.94 -45.52 0.36
C VAL A 10 -9.25 -45.11 -0.32
N ILE A 11 -10.35 -45.84 -0.08
CA ILE A 11 -11.67 -45.50 -0.65
C ILE A 11 -12.12 -44.11 -0.19
N GLU A 12 -11.96 -43.78 1.09
CA GLU A 12 -12.36 -42.46 1.60
C GLU A 12 -11.53 -41.33 1.00
N LEU A 13 -10.22 -41.52 0.83
CA LEU A 13 -9.36 -40.56 0.14
C LEU A 13 -9.70 -40.44 -1.35
N LEU A 14 -10.10 -41.53 -2.02
CA LEU A 14 -10.57 -41.49 -3.40
C LEU A 14 -11.86 -40.67 -3.52
N VAL A 15 -12.79 -40.78 -2.57
CA VAL A 15 -14.01 -39.95 -2.57
C VAL A 15 -13.64 -38.47 -2.41
N ILE A 16 -12.72 -38.14 -1.49
CA ILE A 16 -12.25 -36.76 -1.33
C ILE A 16 -11.56 -36.28 -2.61
N PHE A 17 -10.73 -37.12 -3.24
CA PHE A 17 -10.10 -36.80 -4.51
C PHE A 17 -11.12 -36.50 -5.62
N VAL A 18 -12.18 -37.30 -5.73
CA VAL A 18 -13.28 -37.07 -6.68
C VAL A 18 -13.98 -35.73 -6.43
N LEU A 19 -14.29 -35.39 -5.17
CA LEU A 19 -14.81 -34.06 -4.83
C LEU A 19 -13.82 -32.95 -5.22
N SER A 20 -12.53 -33.23 -5.07
CA SER A 20 -11.45 -32.30 -5.41
C SER A 20 -11.21 -32.12 -6.91
N LEU A 21 -11.92 -32.85 -7.77
CA LEU A 21 -11.93 -32.61 -9.22
C LEU A 21 -12.84 -31.44 -9.62
N THR A 22 -13.63 -30.87 -8.69
CA THR A 22 -14.47 -29.68 -8.93
C THR A 22 -13.76 -28.54 -9.67
N PRO A 23 -12.47 -28.20 -9.39
CA PRO A 23 -11.76 -27.16 -10.12
C PRO A 23 -11.66 -27.38 -11.63
N LEU A 24 -11.76 -28.63 -12.11
CA LEU A 24 -11.75 -28.92 -13.54
C LEU A 24 -13.00 -28.36 -14.26
N LEU A 25 -14.11 -28.18 -13.54
CA LEU A 25 -15.33 -27.55 -14.07
C LEU A 25 -15.13 -26.05 -14.35
N TRP A 26 -14.10 -25.43 -13.78
CA TRP A 26 -13.87 -23.99 -13.90
C TRP A 26 -13.17 -23.61 -15.20
N TYR A 27 -12.40 -24.53 -15.78
CA TYR A 27 -11.60 -24.30 -16.98
C TYR A 27 -12.46 -24.38 -18.25
N ARG A 28 -12.23 -23.45 -19.16
CA ARG A 28 -12.72 -23.50 -20.55
C ARG A 28 -11.53 -23.68 -21.49
N GLU A 29 -11.77 -24.18 -22.69
CA GLU A 29 -10.70 -24.36 -23.69
C GLU A 29 -9.93 -23.04 -23.92
N GLY A 30 -8.60 -23.11 -23.88
CA GLY A 30 -7.71 -21.93 -24.06
C GLY A 30 -7.65 -20.94 -22.89
N THR A 31 -8.41 -21.13 -21.81
CA THR A 31 -8.41 -20.21 -20.66
C THR A 31 -7.45 -20.62 -19.55
N ILE A 32 -6.87 -19.63 -18.88
CA ILE A 32 -6.08 -19.79 -17.64
C ILE A 32 -6.60 -18.83 -16.56
N PHE A 33 -6.19 -19.06 -15.31
CA PHE A 33 -6.48 -18.16 -14.20
C PHE A 33 -5.32 -17.21 -13.94
N VAL A 34 -5.51 -15.92 -14.23
CA VAL A 34 -4.51 -14.85 -14.06
C VAL A 34 -5.23 -13.50 -13.97
N GLY A 35 -4.64 -12.53 -13.27
CA GLY A 35 -5.22 -11.20 -13.08
C GLY A 35 -5.73 -10.98 -11.66
N HIS A 36 -6.18 -9.77 -11.35
CA HIS A 36 -6.39 -9.25 -10.00
C HIS A 36 -5.16 -9.55 -9.12
N ASP A 37 -5.33 -10.30 -8.04
CA ASP A 37 -4.23 -10.74 -7.16
C ASP A 37 -3.72 -12.15 -7.51
N ASN A 38 -4.26 -12.77 -8.56
CA ASN A 38 -3.82 -14.07 -9.04
C ASN A 38 -2.55 -13.95 -9.86
N THR A 39 -1.43 -14.02 -9.16
CA THR A 39 -0.06 -13.92 -9.69
C THR A 39 0.49 -15.28 -10.13
N TYR A 40 -0.34 -16.15 -10.71
CA TYR A 40 0.13 -17.44 -11.22
C TYR A 40 1.22 -17.23 -12.30
N PRO A 41 2.43 -17.82 -12.16
CA PRO A 41 3.49 -17.63 -13.13
C PRO A 41 3.12 -18.19 -14.51
N LEU A 42 3.22 -17.36 -15.55
CA LEU A 42 3.01 -17.81 -16.92
C LEU A 42 4.18 -18.68 -17.39
N GLU A 43 5.40 -18.33 -16.97
CA GLU A 43 6.61 -19.14 -17.13
C GLU A 43 7.18 -19.53 -15.75
N ALA A 44 6.73 -20.67 -15.21
CA ALA A 44 7.00 -21.05 -13.83
C ALA A 44 8.48 -21.33 -13.51
N LYS A 45 9.28 -21.80 -14.48
CA LYS A 45 10.72 -22.08 -14.29
C LYS A 45 11.54 -20.81 -14.05
N PRO A 46 11.57 -19.83 -14.97
CA PRO A 46 12.31 -18.58 -14.75
C PRO A 46 11.76 -17.80 -13.56
N PHE A 47 10.44 -17.84 -13.34
CA PHE A 47 9.83 -17.21 -12.17
C PHE A 47 10.37 -17.80 -10.85
N LEU A 48 10.42 -19.14 -10.73
CA LEU A 48 10.99 -19.80 -9.55
C LEU A 48 12.49 -19.49 -9.39
N GLN A 49 13.27 -19.49 -10.48
CA GLN A 49 14.70 -19.16 -10.43
C GLN A 49 14.93 -17.75 -9.88
N ASN A 50 14.19 -16.75 -10.36
CA ASN A 50 14.25 -15.39 -9.82
C ASN A 50 13.84 -15.32 -8.33
N ARG A 51 12.99 -16.24 -7.86
CA ARG A 51 12.53 -16.31 -6.46
C ARG A 51 13.53 -17.01 -5.51
N LEU A 52 14.55 -17.66 -6.06
CA LEU A 52 15.64 -18.30 -5.31
C LEU A 52 16.81 -17.35 -5.03
N HIS A 53 16.61 -16.05 -5.22
CA HIS A 53 17.57 -15.01 -4.89
C HIS A 53 16.89 -13.88 -4.11
N THR A 54 17.67 -13.18 -3.30
CA THR A 54 17.18 -12.05 -2.50
C THR A 54 16.96 -10.77 -3.29
N TRP A 55 17.47 -10.66 -4.51
CA TRP A 55 17.26 -9.52 -5.40
C TRP A 55 16.58 -9.94 -6.70
N SER A 56 15.56 -9.21 -7.12
CA SER A 56 14.98 -9.33 -8.47
C SER A 56 15.32 -8.09 -9.28
N GLN A 57 15.74 -8.28 -10.53
CA GLN A 57 16.07 -7.18 -11.43
C GLN A 57 14.83 -6.50 -12.05
N ASN A 58 13.63 -7.08 -11.88
CA ASN A 58 12.39 -6.51 -12.41
C ASN A 58 12.14 -5.10 -11.88
N PHE A 59 11.47 -4.27 -12.69
CA PHE A 59 11.36 -2.83 -12.48
C PHE A 59 12.75 -2.17 -12.47
N PHE A 60 13.05 -1.36 -11.46
CA PHE A 60 14.39 -0.83 -11.22
C PHE A 60 15.28 -1.77 -10.43
N GLY A 61 14.78 -2.93 -10.00
CA GLY A 61 15.42 -3.78 -9.01
C GLY A 61 14.69 -3.69 -7.67
N HIS A 62 14.49 -4.80 -6.99
CA HIS A 62 13.88 -4.80 -5.66
C HIS A 62 14.31 -5.98 -4.79
N ASP A 63 14.43 -5.70 -3.49
CA ASP A 63 14.68 -6.69 -2.45
C ASP A 63 13.47 -7.61 -2.26
N GLN A 64 13.73 -8.92 -2.24
CA GLN A 64 12.75 -9.98 -2.04
C GLN A 64 12.83 -10.58 -0.63
N SER A 65 13.70 -10.10 0.26
CA SER A 65 13.96 -10.70 1.58
C SER A 65 12.71 -10.90 2.44
N LEU A 66 11.70 -10.05 2.29
CA LEU A 66 10.43 -10.13 3.05
C LEU A 66 9.42 -11.14 2.47
N ILE A 67 9.61 -11.58 1.23
CA ILE A 67 8.68 -12.46 0.48
C ILE A 67 9.28 -13.84 0.14
N LEU A 68 10.50 -14.13 0.58
CA LEU A 68 11.16 -15.42 0.35
C LEU A 68 10.36 -16.62 0.85
N GLY A 69 9.50 -16.44 1.86
CA GLY A 69 8.63 -17.54 2.33
C GLY A 69 7.62 -18.03 1.30
N THR A 70 7.47 -17.37 0.14
CA THR A 70 6.67 -17.86 -1.00
C THR A 70 7.34 -18.98 -1.80
N ILE A 71 8.64 -19.27 -1.57
CA ILE A 71 9.40 -20.30 -2.30
C ILE A 71 8.68 -21.67 -2.33
N PRO A 72 8.15 -22.23 -1.22
CA PRO A 72 7.44 -23.52 -1.26
C PRO A 72 6.22 -23.52 -2.17
N ILE A 73 5.48 -22.40 -2.21
CA ILE A 73 4.29 -22.24 -3.07
C ILE A 73 4.70 -22.24 -4.54
N HIS A 74 5.70 -21.44 -4.90
CA HIS A 74 6.16 -21.35 -6.29
C HIS A 74 6.93 -22.60 -6.74
N PHE A 75 7.58 -23.32 -5.81
CA PHE A 75 8.15 -24.62 -6.08
C PHE A 75 7.05 -25.61 -6.48
N ILE A 76 5.94 -25.67 -5.73
CA ILE A 76 4.77 -26.49 -6.07
C ILE A 76 4.23 -26.12 -7.46
N ASP A 77 4.11 -24.83 -7.76
CA ASP A 77 3.64 -24.35 -9.07
C ASP A 77 4.53 -24.76 -10.25
N ALA A 78 5.84 -24.85 -10.02
CA ALA A 78 6.81 -25.19 -11.06
C ALA A 78 6.90 -26.69 -11.37
N ILE A 79 6.44 -27.57 -10.47
CA ILE A 79 6.52 -29.04 -10.64
C ILE A 79 5.97 -29.50 -12.00
N PRO A 80 4.75 -29.13 -12.44
CA PRO A 80 4.24 -29.57 -13.74
C PRO A 80 5.11 -29.12 -14.92
N SER A 81 5.68 -27.91 -14.85
CA SER A 81 6.55 -27.38 -15.90
C SER A 81 7.87 -28.16 -16.01
N PHE A 82 8.42 -28.67 -14.90
CA PHE A 82 9.60 -29.56 -14.94
C PHE A 82 9.34 -30.87 -15.68
N PHE A 83 8.09 -31.36 -15.69
CA PHE A 83 7.68 -32.54 -16.46
C PHE A 83 7.21 -32.22 -17.89
N GLY A 84 7.37 -30.98 -18.36
CA GLY A 84 6.93 -30.56 -19.70
C GLY A 84 5.41 -30.48 -19.86
N ILE A 85 4.65 -30.39 -18.76
CA ILE A 85 3.20 -30.23 -18.80
C ILE A 85 2.88 -28.76 -19.20
N SER A 86 1.99 -28.59 -20.18
CA SER A 86 1.51 -27.28 -20.64
C SER A 86 0.92 -26.44 -19.50
N LEU A 87 1.05 -25.11 -19.57
CA LEU A 87 0.59 -24.16 -18.54
C LEU A 87 -0.83 -24.44 -18.01
N GLN A 88 -1.83 -24.54 -18.89
CA GLN A 88 -3.22 -24.76 -18.49
C GLN A 88 -3.41 -26.09 -17.73
N ARG A 89 -2.88 -27.20 -18.27
CA ARG A 89 -2.93 -28.52 -17.60
C ARG A 89 -2.15 -28.52 -16.28
N GLY A 90 -1.03 -27.79 -16.23
CA GLY A 90 -0.27 -27.59 -15.00
C GLY A 90 -1.13 -26.89 -13.95
N GLN A 91 -1.78 -25.78 -14.31
CA GLN A 91 -2.67 -25.05 -13.41
C GLN A 91 -3.85 -25.90 -12.92
N GLN A 92 -4.45 -26.72 -13.80
CA GLN A 92 -5.49 -27.70 -13.42
C GLN A 92 -5.01 -28.65 -12.32
N ILE A 93 -3.83 -29.24 -12.49
CA ILE A 93 -3.23 -30.14 -11.51
C ILE A 93 -3.02 -29.41 -10.17
N ILE A 94 -2.49 -28.18 -10.21
CA ILE A 94 -2.20 -27.39 -9.00
C ILE A 94 -3.48 -27.01 -8.26
N TYR A 95 -4.54 -26.64 -8.97
CA TYR A 95 -5.82 -26.28 -8.35
C TYR A 95 -6.48 -27.50 -7.70
N VAL A 96 -6.49 -28.64 -8.39
CA VAL A 96 -6.94 -29.93 -7.82
C VAL A 96 -6.09 -30.31 -6.60
N PHE A 97 -4.78 -30.13 -6.67
CA PHE A 97 -3.86 -30.42 -5.56
C PHE A 97 -4.18 -29.60 -4.31
N TRP A 98 -4.29 -28.28 -4.42
CA TRP A 98 -4.62 -27.41 -3.28
C TRP A 98 -6.00 -27.73 -2.72
N PHE A 99 -7.00 -27.94 -3.57
CA PHE A 99 -8.35 -28.28 -3.14
C PHE A 99 -8.43 -29.65 -2.46
N PHE A 100 -7.66 -30.63 -2.95
CA PHE A 100 -7.49 -31.94 -2.30
C PHE A 100 -6.85 -31.85 -0.94
N LEU A 101 -5.78 -31.06 -0.78
CA LEU A 101 -5.14 -30.90 0.51
C LEU A 101 -6.02 -30.21 1.56
N ILE A 102 -6.88 -29.27 1.16
CA ILE A 102 -7.90 -28.70 2.06
C ILE A 102 -8.80 -29.82 2.60
N GLY A 103 -9.34 -30.68 1.73
CA GLY A 103 -10.16 -31.82 2.15
C GLY A 103 -9.40 -32.83 3.02
N VAL A 104 -8.19 -33.22 2.61
CA VAL A 104 -7.35 -34.18 3.35
C VAL A 104 -6.99 -33.65 4.75
N SER A 105 -6.72 -32.36 4.88
CA SER A 105 -6.36 -31.74 6.15
C SER A 105 -7.51 -31.84 7.18
N ALA A 106 -8.74 -31.54 6.77
CA ALA A 106 -9.94 -31.71 7.59
C ALA A 106 -10.21 -33.20 7.88
N TYR A 107 -10.03 -34.07 6.89
CA TYR A 107 -10.18 -35.52 7.06
C TYR A 107 -9.23 -36.08 8.13
N ILE A 108 -7.96 -35.65 8.15
CA ILE A 108 -6.97 -36.09 9.15
C ILE A 108 -7.40 -35.66 10.56
N LEU A 109 -7.87 -34.43 10.73
CA LEU A 109 -8.40 -33.97 12.02
C LEU A 109 -9.65 -34.77 12.42
N ALA A 110 -10.56 -35.00 11.49
CA ALA A 110 -11.76 -35.75 11.73
C ALA A 110 -11.49 -37.21 12.15
N ARG A 111 -10.54 -37.88 11.50
CA ARG A 111 -10.07 -39.21 11.91
C ARG A 111 -9.34 -39.21 13.24
N THR A 112 -8.64 -38.13 13.56
CA THR A 112 -8.02 -37.97 14.88
C THR A 112 -9.09 -37.88 15.97
N LEU A 113 -10.17 -37.15 15.74
CA LEU A 113 -11.26 -36.96 16.71
C LEU A 113 -12.21 -38.16 16.81
N ARG A 114 -12.63 -38.75 15.69
CA ARG A 114 -13.61 -39.85 15.58
C ARG A 114 -13.12 -40.96 14.64
N PRO A 115 -12.15 -41.78 15.04
CA PRO A 115 -11.56 -42.82 14.17
C PRO A 115 -12.55 -43.90 13.74
N GLN A 116 -13.61 -44.16 14.52
CA GLN A 116 -14.56 -45.25 14.24
C GLN A 116 -15.71 -44.84 13.30
N SER A 117 -16.09 -43.56 13.27
CA SER A 117 -17.22 -43.09 12.46
C SER A 117 -16.90 -43.11 10.97
N SER A 118 -17.85 -43.52 10.14
CA SER A 118 -17.75 -43.47 8.67
C SER A 118 -18.24 -42.16 8.07
N ILE A 119 -19.15 -41.46 8.74
CA ILE A 119 -19.82 -40.27 8.19
C ILE A 119 -19.19 -38.98 8.72
N PHE A 120 -18.74 -38.97 9.98
CA PHE A 120 -18.12 -37.81 10.61
C PHE A 120 -17.00 -37.17 9.75
N PRO A 121 -16.06 -37.92 9.15
CA PRO A 121 -15.03 -37.32 8.31
C PRO A 121 -15.59 -36.64 7.07
N PHE A 122 -16.56 -37.24 6.39
CA PHE A 122 -17.14 -36.66 5.18
C PHE A 122 -17.98 -35.42 5.48
N THR A 123 -18.74 -35.40 6.58
CA THR A 123 -19.47 -34.19 7.00
C THR A 123 -18.52 -33.02 7.24
N ALA A 124 -17.41 -33.26 7.96
CA ALA A 124 -16.42 -32.21 8.22
C ALA A 124 -15.72 -31.75 6.93
N VAL A 125 -15.34 -32.68 6.05
CA VAL A 125 -14.67 -32.37 4.79
C VAL A 125 -15.55 -31.53 3.87
N ILE A 126 -16.80 -31.92 3.64
CA ILE A 126 -17.69 -31.20 2.71
C ILE A 126 -17.89 -29.75 3.16
N LEU A 127 -18.15 -29.49 4.44
CA LEU A 127 -18.34 -28.13 4.96
C LEU A 127 -17.05 -27.30 4.98
N TYR A 128 -15.91 -27.93 5.25
CA TYR A 128 -14.62 -27.24 5.29
C TYR A 128 -14.07 -26.95 3.90
N GLN A 129 -14.38 -27.79 2.92
CA GLN A 129 -13.89 -27.67 1.55
C GLN A 129 -14.80 -26.81 0.67
N PHE A 130 -16.12 -26.89 0.85
CA PHE A 130 -17.11 -26.10 0.11
C PHE A 130 -17.72 -25.02 1.01
N ASN A 131 -17.10 -23.85 1.01
CA ASN A 131 -17.60 -22.68 1.72
C ASN A 131 -17.19 -21.38 1.04
N TYR A 132 -17.92 -20.29 1.32
CA TYR A 132 -17.67 -19.01 0.66
C TYR A 132 -16.32 -18.37 0.97
N PHE A 133 -15.72 -18.64 2.13
CA PHE A 133 -14.40 -18.11 2.48
C PHE A 133 -13.29 -18.66 1.58
N ILE A 134 -13.29 -19.98 1.33
CA ILE A 134 -12.34 -20.59 0.40
C ILE A 134 -12.71 -20.28 -1.05
N LEU A 135 -14.00 -20.16 -1.39
CA LEU A 135 -14.43 -19.74 -2.71
C LEU A 135 -13.88 -18.35 -3.10
N GLN A 136 -13.93 -17.39 -2.16
CA GLN A 136 -13.30 -16.08 -2.34
C GLN A 136 -11.79 -16.21 -2.56
N GLY A 137 -11.11 -17.14 -1.86
CA GLY A 137 -9.70 -17.44 -2.12
C GLY A 137 -9.42 -17.98 -3.53
N TRP A 138 -10.34 -18.74 -4.13
CA TRP A 138 -10.19 -19.29 -5.49
C TRP A 138 -10.36 -18.23 -6.57
N TRP A 139 -11.22 -17.24 -6.36
CA TRP A 139 -11.40 -16.11 -7.27
C TRP A 139 -10.08 -15.39 -7.59
N ILE A 140 -9.23 -15.17 -6.58
CA ILE A 140 -7.91 -14.52 -6.71
C ILE A 140 -6.72 -15.47 -6.61
N GLY A 141 -6.93 -16.79 -6.59
CA GLY A 141 -5.85 -17.77 -6.54
C GLY A 141 -4.89 -17.62 -5.33
N GLU A 142 -5.41 -17.26 -4.16
CA GLU A 142 -4.60 -16.89 -2.98
C GLU A 142 -3.99 -18.12 -2.27
N LYS A 143 -2.95 -18.70 -2.86
CA LYS A 143 -2.29 -19.93 -2.36
C LYS A 143 -1.75 -19.78 -0.94
N SER A 144 -1.35 -18.58 -0.54
CA SER A 144 -0.96 -18.26 0.85
C SER A 144 -2.10 -18.52 1.84
N LYS A 145 -3.35 -18.16 1.49
CA LYS A 145 -4.55 -18.46 2.28
C LYS A 145 -4.82 -19.95 2.33
N PHE A 146 -4.74 -20.66 1.20
CA PHE A 146 -4.93 -22.12 1.17
C PHE A 146 -3.90 -22.84 2.05
N SER A 147 -2.65 -22.42 1.98
CA SER A 147 -1.56 -22.91 2.82
C SER A 147 -1.90 -22.77 4.31
N ALA A 148 -2.27 -21.57 4.78
CA ALA A 148 -2.63 -21.36 6.19
C ALA A 148 -3.86 -22.19 6.61
N TYR A 149 -4.86 -22.28 5.72
CA TYR A 149 -6.09 -23.02 5.94
C TYR A 149 -5.83 -24.53 6.07
N ILE A 150 -4.93 -25.11 5.25
CA ILE A 150 -4.52 -26.52 5.35
C ILE A 150 -3.73 -26.79 6.63
N ALA A 151 -2.82 -25.89 7.01
CA ALA A 151 -1.99 -26.06 8.20
C ALA A 151 -2.83 -26.16 9.48
N MET A 152 -3.91 -25.38 9.59
CA MET A 152 -4.75 -25.29 10.78
C MET A 152 -5.26 -26.66 11.30
N PRO A 153 -6.03 -27.47 10.55
CA PRO A 153 -6.49 -28.77 11.01
C PRO A 153 -5.36 -29.80 11.15
N LEU A 154 -4.29 -29.73 10.34
CA LEU A 154 -3.13 -30.62 10.47
C LEU A 154 -2.41 -30.39 11.81
N VAL A 155 -2.13 -29.13 12.15
CA VAL A 155 -1.51 -28.75 13.43
C VAL A 155 -2.37 -29.20 14.60
N LEU A 156 -3.68 -28.91 14.57
CA LEU A 156 -4.62 -29.37 15.59
C LEU A 156 -4.62 -30.90 15.75
N SER A 157 -4.52 -31.65 14.65
CA SER A 157 -4.45 -33.11 14.68
C SER A 157 -3.25 -33.60 15.47
N VAL A 158 -2.08 -32.99 15.25
CA VAL A 158 -0.86 -33.31 15.98
C VAL A 158 -0.98 -32.93 17.46
N PHE A 159 -1.53 -31.76 17.78
CA PHE A 159 -1.81 -31.35 19.17
C PHE A 159 -2.72 -32.35 19.89
N PHE A 160 -3.82 -32.80 19.26
CA PHE A 160 -4.69 -33.82 19.83
C PHE A 160 -3.98 -35.17 19.98
N ALA A 161 -3.12 -35.56 19.04
CA ALA A 161 -2.37 -36.81 19.12
C ALA A 161 -1.34 -36.80 20.27
N VAL A 162 -0.63 -35.69 20.48
CA VAL A 162 0.34 -35.54 21.59
C VAL A 162 -0.38 -35.51 22.95
N THR A 163 -1.45 -34.72 23.08
CA THR A 163 -2.22 -34.60 24.35
C THR A 163 -2.92 -35.91 24.75
N ARG A 164 -3.23 -36.78 23.78
CA ARG A 164 -3.76 -38.13 24.01
C ARG A 164 -2.67 -39.20 24.16
N GLY A 165 -1.40 -38.81 24.17
CA GLY A 165 -0.26 -39.73 24.33
C GLY A 165 0.03 -40.64 23.14
N LYS A 166 -0.61 -40.43 21.98
CA LYS A 166 -0.35 -41.21 20.76
C LYS A 166 0.99 -40.88 20.09
N LEU A 167 1.45 -39.63 20.29
CA LEU A 167 2.75 -39.13 19.83
C LEU A 167 3.57 -38.60 21.01
N SER A 168 4.89 -38.71 20.90
CA SER A 168 5.82 -38.05 21.82
C SER A 168 5.85 -36.54 21.56
N VAL A 169 6.33 -35.77 22.55
CA VAL A 169 6.48 -34.31 22.45
C VAL A 169 7.34 -33.93 21.24
N PHE A 170 8.53 -34.55 21.14
CA PHE A 170 9.49 -34.22 20.10
C PHE A 170 9.00 -34.63 18.70
N MET A 171 8.40 -35.81 18.55
CA MET A 171 7.79 -36.21 17.27
C MET A 171 6.67 -35.27 16.85
N GLY A 172 5.83 -34.83 17.80
CA GLY A 172 4.81 -33.84 17.52
C GLY A 172 5.40 -32.53 17.02
N ALA A 173 6.47 -32.05 17.65
CA ALA A 173 7.12 -30.80 17.28
C ALA A 173 7.78 -30.89 15.90
N VAL A 174 8.42 -32.03 15.58
CA VAL A 174 8.97 -32.34 14.25
C VAL A 174 7.89 -32.36 13.17
N LEU A 175 6.74 -32.97 13.43
CA LEU A 175 5.65 -33.00 12.46
C LEU A 175 5.06 -31.60 12.22
N ILE A 176 4.86 -30.82 13.28
CA ILE A 176 4.35 -29.44 13.14
C ILE A 176 5.35 -28.56 12.42
N SER A 177 6.65 -28.65 12.71
CA SER A 177 7.65 -27.83 12.03
C SER A 177 7.71 -28.13 10.53
N LEU A 178 7.58 -29.40 10.11
CA LEU A 178 7.48 -29.76 8.70
C LEU A 178 6.15 -29.29 8.05
N ILE A 179 5.03 -29.39 8.77
CA ILE A 179 3.74 -28.85 8.31
C ILE A 179 3.86 -27.34 8.07
N LEU A 180 4.42 -26.60 9.03
CA LEU A 180 4.58 -25.14 8.93
C LEU A 180 5.72 -24.70 8.02
N PHE A 181 6.65 -25.59 7.65
CA PHE A 181 7.64 -25.34 6.61
C PHE A 181 7.03 -25.40 5.22
N VAL A 182 6.23 -26.44 4.93
CA VAL A 182 5.56 -26.61 3.63
C VAL A 182 4.40 -25.63 3.49
N PHE A 183 3.58 -25.52 4.53
CA PHE A 183 2.38 -24.70 4.54
C PHE A 183 2.58 -23.40 5.34
N ASN A 184 3.66 -22.67 5.05
CA ASN A 184 4.11 -21.47 5.78
C ASN A 184 3.33 -20.17 5.47
N ALA A 185 2.24 -20.26 4.71
CA ALA A 185 1.38 -19.14 4.30
C ALA A 185 2.06 -18.06 3.45
N GLY A 186 3.20 -18.35 2.81
CA GLY A 186 3.95 -17.36 2.01
C GLY A 186 4.94 -16.52 2.81
N GLY A 187 5.28 -16.90 4.04
CA GLY A 187 6.32 -16.26 4.84
C GLY A 187 5.82 -15.13 5.72
N LEU A 188 6.63 -14.07 5.86
CA LEU A 188 6.39 -12.99 6.83
C LEU A 188 5.06 -12.26 6.59
N TYR A 189 4.76 -11.85 5.35
CA TYR A 189 3.46 -11.23 5.01
C TYR A 189 2.28 -12.21 5.12
N GLY A 190 2.58 -13.51 5.11
CA GLY A 190 1.62 -14.60 5.33
C GLY A 190 1.24 -14.84 6.78
N VAL A 191 2.07 -14.44 7.75
CA VAL A 191 1.86 -14.69 9.19
C VAL A 191 0.44 -14.30 9.67
N PRO A 192 -0.15 -13.16 9.27
CA PRO A 192 -1.50 -12.80 9.69
C PRO A 192 -2.57 -13.82 9.27
N LEU A 193 -2.36 -14.59 8.19
CA LEU A 193 -3.32 -15.60 7.73
C LEU A 193 -3.48 -16.76 8.72
N TYR A 194 -2.56 -16.93 9.67
CA TYR A 194 -2.70 -17.89 10.77
C TYR A 194 -3.60 -17.40 11.91
N GLY A 195 -4.24 -16.23 11.83
CA GLY A 195 -5.11 -15.69 12.88
C GLY A 195 -6.11 -16.72 13.40
N GLY A 196 -6.86 -17.38 12.51
CA GLY A 196 -7.79 -18.46 12.88
C GLY A 196 -7.10 -19.68 13.54
N ALA A 197 -5.92 -20.07 13.05
CA ALA A 197 -5.14 -21.17 13.63
C ALA A 197 -4.61 -20.81 15.04
N ILE A 198 -4.18 -19.57 15.25
CA ILE A 198 -3.77 -19.03 16.55
C ILE A 198 -4.94 -19.11 17.54
N VAL A 199 -6.14 -18.69 17.13
CA VAL A 199 -7.36 -18.80 17.97
C VAL A 199 -7.63 -20.26 18.33
N ALA A 200 -7.65 -21.17 17.36
CA ALA A 200 -7.99 -22.56 17.62
C ALA A 200 -6.94 -23.29 18.47
N VAL A 201 -5.65 -23.18 18.14
CA VAL A 201 -4.57 -23.82 18.89
C VAL A 201 -4.41 -23.16 20.26
N GLY A 202 -4.44 -21.83 20.32
CA GLY A 202 -4.35 -21.07 21.57
C GLY A 202 -5.45 -21.46 22.55
N MET A 203 -6.70 -21.54 22.09
CA MET A 203 -7.81 -21.96 22.94
C MET A 203 -7.66 -23.41 23.42
N LEU A 204 -7.15 -24.31 22.57
CA LEU A 204 -6.89 -25.70 22.96
C LEU A 204 -5.84 -25.76 24.07
N LEU A 205 -4.76 -24.99 23.94
CA LEU A 205 -3.71 -24.88 24.95
C LEU A 205 -4.26 -24.37 26.28
N ILE A 206 -5.01 -23.26 26.26
CA ILE A 206 -5.61 -22.65 27.45
C ILE A 206 -6.51 -23.66 28.17
N LEU A 207 -7.46 -24.29 27.47
CA LEU A 207 -8.37 -25.26 28.08
C LEU A 207 -7.63 -26.47 28.66
N LYS A 208 -6.60 -26.97 27.97
CA LYS A 208 -5.80 -28.11 28.47
C LYS A 208 -4.95 -27.73 29.67
N MET A 209 -4.32 -26.55 29.66
CA MET A 209 -3.56 -26.05 30.80
C MET A 209 -4.47 -25.89 32.03
N LEU A 210 -5.63 -25.26 31.88
CA LEU A 210 -6.61 -25.13 32.97
C LEU A 210 -7.10 -26.49 33.49
N ALA A 211 -7.41 -27.43 32.60
CA ALA A 211 -7.85 -28.77 32.98
C ALA A 211 -6.74 -29.53 33.76
N TYR A 212 -5.48 -29.44 33.33
CA TYR A 212 -4.37 -30.07 34.03
C TYR A 212 -4.02 -29.36 35.34
N TRP A 213 -4.18 -28.04 35.40
CA TRP A 213 -3.98 -27.24 36.61
C TRP A 213 -5.01 -27.63 37.68
N TYR A 214 -6.29 -27.69 37.32
CA TYR A 214 -7.35 -28.13 38.22
C TYR A 214 -7.16 -29.57 38.69
N ALA A 215 -6.69 -30.45 37.81
CA ALA A 215 -6.33 -31.83 38.15
C ALA A 215 -4.98 -31.95 38.90
N LYS A 216 -4.30 -30.84 39.22
CA LYS A 216 -2.97 -30.79 39.85
C LYS A 216 -1.91 -31.63 39.13
N ASN A 217 -2.05 -31.82 37.81
CA ASN A 217 -1.14 -32.60 36.98
C ASN A 217 -0.08 -31.71 36.34
N PHE A 218 0.86 -31.22 37.16
CA PHE A 218 1.94 -30.33 36.72
C PHE A 218 2.89 -30.98 35.69
N ALA A 219 3.03 -32.31 35.71
CA ALA A 219 3.80 -33.05 34.71
C ALA A 219 3.20 -32.90 33.30
N ALA A 220 1.87 -32.96 33.17
CA ALA A 220 1.17 -32.73 31.91
C ALA A 220 1.29 -31.27 31.43
N ILE A 221 1.25 -30.30 32.35
CA ILE A 221 1.48 -28.87 32.03
C ILE A 221 2.91 -28.69 31.49
N ARG A 222 3.93 -29.19 32.21
CA ARG A 222 5.32 -29.13 31.78
C ARG A 222 5.49 -29.77 30.40
N ARG A 223 4.89 -30.94 30.17
CA ARG A 223 4.91 -31.62 28.86
C ARG A 223 4.31 -30.75 27.75
N LEU A 224 3.20 -30.07 28.02
CA LEU A 224 2.52 -29.21 27.04
C LEU A 224 3.31 -27.92 26.75
N VAL A 225 3.93 -27.32 27.77
CA VAL A 225 4.82 -26.16 27.62
C VAL A 225 6.05 -26.55 26.80
N LEU A 226 6.73 -27.65 27.16
CA LEU A 226 7.88 -28.17 26.40
C LEU A 226 7.52 -28.46 24.95
N PHE A 227 6.33 -29.03 24.70
CA PHE A 227 5.85 -29.26 23.34
C PHE A 227 5.63 -27.97 22.55
N THR A 228 5.03 -26.97 23.18
CA THR A 228 4.79 -25.66 22.56
C THR A 228 6.12 -24.95 22.24
N VAL A 229 7.04 -24.91 23.20
CA VAL A 229 8.37 -24.31 23.02
C VAL A 229 9.17 -25.05 21.94
N ALA A 230 9.22 -26.38 21.99
CA ALA A 230 9.91 -27.18 20.98
C ALA A 230 9.32 -26.98 19.57
N THR A 231 7.99 -26.85 19.47
CA THR A 231 7.30 -26.57 18.22
C THR A 231 7.70 -25.20 17.67
N ILE A 232 7.70 -24.16 18.49
CA ILE A 232 8.12 -22.81 18.10
C ILE A 232 9.58 -22.83 17.63
N LEU A 233 10.49 -23.38 18.43
CA LEU A 233 11.92 -23.42 18.11
C LEU A 233 12.20 -24.18 16.80
N LEU A 234 11.66 -25.41 16.65
CA LEU A 234 11.87 -26.19 15.43
C LEU A 234 11.22 -25.54 14.21
N SER A 235 10.07 -24.87 14.37
CA SER A 235 9.42 -24.16 13.25
C SER A 235 10.21 -22.92 12.82
N LEU A 236 10.80 -22.18 13.77
CA LEU A 236 11.69 -21.05 13.48
C LEU A 236 12.95 -21.53 12.74
N LEU A 237 13.57 -22.63 13.18
CA LEU A 237 14.75 -23.20 12.53
C LEU A 237 14.43 -23.73 11.13
N ALA A 238 13.32 -24.47 10.97
CA ALA A 238 12.88 -24.98 9.67
C ALA A 238 12.55 -23.85 8.68
N ASN A 239 12.14 -22.67 9.16
CA ASN A 239 11.81 -21.51 8.34
C ASN A 239 12.88 -20.40 8.38
N ALA A 240 14.07 -20.68 8.91
CA ALA A 240 15.20 -19.74 8.99
C ALA A 240 15.58 -19.12 7.63
N TYR A 241 15.36 -19.84 6.52
CA TYR A 241 15.64 -19.37 5.16
C TYR A 241 14.96 -18.04 4.82
N PHE A 242 13.74 -17.77 5.28
CA PHE A 242 13.12 -16.46 5.08
C PHE A 242 13.15 -15.59 6.34
N LEU A 243 13.19 -16.20 7.53
CA LEU A 243 13.16 -15.43 8.79
C LEU A 243 14.44 -14.64 9.04
N ILE A 244 15.60 -15.21 8.73
CA ILE A 244 16.91 -14.56 8.93
C ILE A 244 17.07 -13.33 8.00
N PRO A 245 16.93 -13.44 6.67
CA PRO A 245 17.05 -12.27 5.79
C PRO A 245 15.95 -11.23 6.10
N ALA A 246 14.72 -11.64 6.39
CA ALA A 246 13.66 -10.70 6.75
C ALA A 246 13.95 -9.93 8.05
N TYR A 247 14.44 -10.63 9.09
CA TYR A 247 14.82 -10.00 10.35
C TYR A 247 15.99 -9.02 10.17
N ALA A 248 17.02 -9.41 9.41
CA ALA A 248 18.12 -8.54 9.07
C ALA A 248 17.62 -7.27 8.36
N LYS A 249 16.70 -7.42 7.40
CA LYS A 249 16.16 -6.29 6.63
C LYS A 249 15.38 -5.33 7.49
N ILE A 250 14.46 -5.84 8.31
CA ILE A 250 13.65 -5.04 9.22
C ILE A 250 14.54 -4.28 10.21
N ARG A 251 15.60 -4.93 10.74
CA ARG A 251 16.54 -4.29 11.66
C ARG A 251 17.37 -3.18 11.00
N SER A 252 17.66 -3.31 9.71
CA SER A 252 18.48 -2.33 8.97
C SER A 252 17.73 -1.06 8.54
N ARG A 253 16.38 -1.06 8.55
CA ARG A 253 15.58 0.12 8.15
C ARG A 253 15.44 1.10 9.32
N SER A 254 15.93 2.34 9.15
CA SER A 254 15.94 3.39 10.17
C SER A 254 14.58 4.06 10.47
N ALA A 255 13.48 3.62 9.87
CA ALA A 255 12.13 4.04 10.24
C ALA A 255 11.11 2.92 9.94
N PRO A 256 10.16 2.61 10.84
CA PRO A 256 9.08 1.67 10.53
C PRO A 256 8.20 2.27 9.42
N GLY A 257 7.95 1.53 8.34
CA GLY A 257 7.02 1.89 7.25
C GLY A 257 5.53 1.94 7.68
N ILE A 258 5.26 2.28 8.94
CA ILE A 258 3.92 2.51 9.50
C ILE A 258 3.48 3.94 9.17
N GLU A 259 4.41 4.91 9.07
CA GLU A 259 4.10 6.28 8.68
C GLU A 259 3.60 6.39 7.23
N THR A 260 4.14 5.57 6.32
CA THR A 260 3.72 5.53 4.91
C THR A 260 2.31 4.95 4.70
N VAL A 261 1.70 4.36 5.73
CA VAL A 261 0.34 3.80 5.70
C VAL A 261 -0.61 4.60 6.61
N GLY A 262 -0.31 5.88 6.86
CA GLY A 262 -1.15 6.77 7.66
C GLY A 262 -1.10 6.48 9.16
N GLY A 263 -0.04 5.82 9.65
CA GLY A 263 0.14 5.51 11.07
C GLY A 263 -0.84 4.45 11.60
N VAL A 264 -0.92 4.34 12.92
CA VAL A 264 -1.90 3.45 13.59
C VAL A 264 -3.34 3.84 13.25
N SER A 265 -3.61 5.13 13.02
CA SER A 265 -4.92 5.64 12.59
C SER A 265 -5.33 5.14 11.21
N GLY A 266 -4.46 5.21 10.20
CA GLY A 266 -4.75 4.68 8.86
C GLY A 266 -5.02 3.18 8.87
N ILE A 267 -4.35 2.45 9.75
CA ILE A 267 -4.57 1.01 9.95
C ILE A 267 -5.93 0.73 10.58
N ILE A 268 -6.36 1.54 11.55
CA ILE A 268 -7.70 1.43 12.15
C ILE A 268 -8.78 1.77 11.13
N SER A 269 -8.59 2.82 10.33
CA SER A 269 -9.53 3.18 9.26
C SER A 269 -9.68 2.05 8.23
N TRP A 270 -8.57 1.44 7.82
CA TRP A 270 -8.62 0.27 6.94
C TRP A 270 -9.33 -0.93 7.59
N ALA A 271 -9.10 -1.17 8.89
CA ALA A 271 -9.81 -2.22 9.61
C ALA A 271 -11.31 -1.93 9.71
N ALA A 272 -11.71 -0.65 9.87
CA ALA A 272 -13.10 -0.19 9.85
C ALA A 272 -13.78 -0.44 8.51
N GLU A 273 -13.12 -0.10 7.40
CA GLU A 273 -13.64 -0.36 6.05
C GLU A 273 -13.93 -1.85 5.85
N ILE A 274 -12.95 -2.70 6.13
CA ILE A 274 -13.09 -4.17 6.01
C ILE A 274 -14.13 -4.73 6.99
N SER A 275 -14.42 -4.02 8.08
CA SER A 275 -15.39 -4.45 9.09
C SER A 275 -16.77 -3.82 8.92
N ALA A 276 -17.01 -3.03 7.87
CA ALA A 276 -18.28 -2.31 7.70
C ALA A 276 -19.49 -3.26 7.70
N ASN A 277 -19.35 -4.42 7.03
CA ASN A 277 -20.43 -5.40 6.84
C ASN A 277 -20.23 -6.72 7.61
N THR A 278 -19.29 -6.78 8.55
CA THR A 278 -18.96 -7.99 9.33
C THR A 278 -19.72 -8.07 10.65
N SER A 279 -21.00 -7.70 10.66
CA SER A 279 -21.85 -7.83 11.84
C SER A 279 -21.89 -9.27 12.36
N PHE A 280 -22.11 -9.45 13.66
CA PHE A 280 -22.27 -10.80 14.24
C PHE A 280 -23.35 -11.60 13.50
N LEU A 281 -24.42 -10.96 13.06
CA LEU A 281 -25.49 -11.60 12.28
C LEU A 281 -24.97 -12.15 10.95
N ASN A 282 -24.25 -11.33 10.17
CA ASN A 282 -23.68 -11.71 8.88
C ASN A 282 -22.63 -12.82 9.06
N LEU A 283 -21.78 -12.71 10.08
CA LEU A 283 -20.75 -13.71 10.36
C LEU A 283 -21.35 -15.05 10.80
N MET A 284 -22.45 -15.04 11.58
CA MET A 284 -23.17 -16.26 11.95
C MET A 284 -23.79 -16.96 10.73
N ARG A 285 -24.23 -16.18 9.73
CA ARG A 285 -24.70 -16.69 8.42
C ARG A 285 -23.56 -17.13 7.50
N LEU A 286 -22.30 -16.98 7.93
CA LEU A 286 -21.08 -17.22 7.16
C LEU A 286 -20.88 -16.28 5.96
N GLU A 287 -21.41 -15.05 6.04
CA GLU A 287 -21.50 -14.06 4.96
C GLU A 287 -20.78 -12.75 5.30
N GLY A 288 -19.57 -12.84 5.86
CA GLY A 288 -18.77 -11.66 6.22
C GLY A 288 -17.83 -11.13 5.14
N ILE A 289 -18.01 -11.50 3.86
CA ILE A 289 -17.10 -11.14 2.76
C ILE A 289 -17.33 -9.67 2.37
N PRO A 290 -16.40 -8.75 2.65
CA PRO A 290 -16.59 -7.33 2.39
C PRO A 290 -16.93 -7.02 0.93
N GLU A 291 -16.24 -7.65 -0.03
CA GLU A 291 -16.38 -7.38 -1.46
C GLU A 291 -17.79 -7.66 -2.01
N TRP A 292 -18.63 -8.40 -1.27
CA TRP A 292 -20.01 -8.69 -1.69
C TRP A 292 -20.95 -7.51 -1.50
N TYR A 293 -20.68 -6.65 -0.53
CA TYR A 293 -21.58 -5.56 -0.14
C TYR A 293 -21.29 -4.28 -0.93
N ASP A 294 -20.03 -4.09 -1.33
CA ASP A 294 -19.58 -2.87 -2.02
C ASP A 294 -19.52 -3.04 -3.55
N ASN A 295 -19.87 -4.23 -4.07
CA ASN A 295 -19.85 -4.53 -5.50
C ASN A 295 -21.20 -5.11 -5.98
N PRO A 296 -22.12 -4.26 -6.49
CA PRO A 296 -23.42 -4.71 -6.98
C PRO A 296 -23.33 -5.59 -8.23
N GLU A 297 -22.20 -5.56 -8.96
CA GLU A 297 -21.96 -6.38 -10.15
C GLU A 297 -21.45 -7.78 -9.82
N HIS A 298 -21.20 -8.08 -8.54
CA HIS A 298 -20.65 -9.37 -8.15
C HIS A 298 -21.65 -10.51 -8.49
N PRO A 299 -21.25 -11.52 -9.27
CA PRO A 299 -22.16 -12.35 -10.08
C PRO A 299 -23.14 -13.21 -9.29
N TYR A 300 -22.82 -13.54 -8.04
CA TYR A 300 -23.68 -14.36 -7.18
C TYR A 300 -23.99 -13.75 -5.81
N ALA A 301 -23.28 -12.68 -5.42
CA ALA A 301 -23.45 -12.09 -4.08
C ALA A 301 -24.85 -11.49 -3.95
N LYS A 302 -25.33 -10.80 -4.99
CA LYS A 302 -26.68 -10.25 -5.06
C LYS A 302 -27.76 -11.28 -4.71
N TYR A 303 -27.66 -12.51 -5.23
CA TYR A 303 -28.65 -13.53 -4.91
C TYR A 303 -28.60 -13.95 -3.44
N VAL A 304 -27.42 -14.11 -2.86
CA VAL A 304 -27.26 -14.49 -1.45
C VAL A 304 -27.77 -13.38 -0.51
N LEU A 305 -27.56 -12.11 -0.91
CA LEU A 305 -27.90 -10.94 -0.09
C LEU A 305 -29.36 -10.49 -0.23
N GLU A 306 -30.00 -10.70 -1.39
CA GLU A 306 -31.34 -10.16 -1.68
C GLU A 306 -32.43 -11.23 -1.82
N GLN A 307 -32.11 -12.48 -2.19
CA GLN A 307 -33.16 -13.50 -2.44
C GLN A 307 -33.68 -14.08 -1.12
N PRO A 308 -35.01 -13.98 -0.83
CA PRO A 308 -35.57 -14.40 0.47
C PRO A 308 -35.30 -15.85 0.83
N LEU A 309 -35.31 -16.76 -0.15
CA LEU A 309 -35.03 -18.18 0.07
C LEU A 309 -33.58 -18.42 0.50
N LEU A 310 -32.61 -17.80 -0.17
CA LEU A 310 -31.19 -17.97 0.17
C LEU A 310 -30.86 -17.33 1.52
N ILE A 311 -31.45 -16.16 1.81
CA ILE A 311 -31.38 -15.53 3.13
C ILE A 311 -31.95 -16.47 4.20
N ALA A 312 -33.12 -17.07 3.98
CA ALA A 312 -33.70 -18.02 4.93
C ALA A 312 -32.81 -19.26 5.13
N VAL A 313 -32.22 -19.80 4.06
CA VAL A 313 -31.28 -20.92 4.13
C VAL A 313 -29.99 -20.55 4.87
N SER A 314 -29.52 -19.30 4.78
CA SER A 314 -28.29 -18.87 5.48
C SER A 314 -28.38 -19.01 7.02
N TYR A 315 -29.58 -18.92 7.60
CA TYR A 315 -29.82 -19.14 9.03
C TYR A 315 -29.73 -20.62 9.44
N PHE A 316 -29.62 -21.54 8.48
CA PHE A 316 -29.41 -22.94 8.75
C PHE A 316 -28.07 -23.19 9.46
N TRP A 317 -27.00 -22.47 9.09
CA TRP A 317 -25.66 -22.65 9.68
C TRP A 317 -25.59 -22.39 11.19
N PRO A 318 -26.07 -21.24 11.72
CA PRO A 318 -26.06 -21.01 13.16
C PRO A 318 -26.99 -21.96 13.91
N LEU A 319 -28.09 -22.40 13.32
CA LEU A 319 -28.97 -23.40 13.92
C LEU A 319 -28.28 -24.76 14.10
N LEU A 320 -27.47 -25.20 13.13
CA LEU A 320 -26.67 -26.42 13.25
C LEU A 320 -25.61 -26.31 14.36
N VAL A 321 -24.97 -25.15 14.48
CA VAL A 321 -23.99 -24.86 15.54
C VAL A 321 -24.64 -24.97 16.92
N LEU A 322 -25.81 -24.35 17.11
CA LEU A 322 -26.55 -24.41 18.37
C LEU A 322 -27.09 -25.82 18.65
N ALA A 323 -27.63 -26.51 17.64
CA ALA A 323 -28.13 -27.87 17.78
C ALA A 323 -27.02 -28.86 18.19
N ALA A 324 -25.78 -28.67 17.73
CA ALA A 324 -24.64 -29.51 18.12
C ALA A 324 -24.39 -29.50 19.64
N LEU A 325 -24.67 -28.38 20.32
CA LEU A 325 -24.53 -28.26 21.78
C LEU A 325 -25.52 -29.16 22.52
N LEU A 326 -26.73 -29.35 21.97
CA LEU A 326 -27.81 -30.10 22.61
C LEU A 326 -27.57 -31.62 22.60
N VAL A 327 -26.78 -32.13 21.64
CA VAL A 327 -26.64 -33.58 21.43
C VAL A 327 -25.34 -34.16 22.00
N ALA A 328 -24.45 -33.33 22.54
CA ALA A 328 -23.19 -33.76 23.12
C ALA A 328 -23.36 -34.40 24.52
N LYS A 329 -23.93 -35.62 24.59
CA LYS A 329 -24.30 -36.31 25.84
C LYS A 329 -23.15 -37.10 26.52
N LYS A 330 -22.09 -37.47 25.78
CA LYS A 330 -20.92 -38.17 26.35
C LYS A 330 -19.87 -37.16 26.82
N THR A 331 -19.30 -37.36 28.01
CA THR A 331 -18.38 -36.41 28.67
C THR A 331 -17.21 -35.97 27.79
N ASP A 332 -16.59 -36.88 27.04
CA ASP A 332 -15.48 -36.54 26.13
C ASP A 332 -15.92 -35.81 24.86
N SER A 333 -17.10 -36.12 24.35
CA SER A 333 -17.66 -35.43 23.17
C SER A 333 -18.12 -34.03 23.51
N HIS A 334 -18.68 -33.86 24.71
CA HIS A 334 -19.10 -32.57 25.26
C HIS A 334 -17.95 -31.58 25.35
N ARG A 335 -16.78 -31.99 25.87
CA ARG A 335 -15.59 -31.12 25.96
C ARG A 335 -15.07 -30.64 24.61
N ILE A 336 -15.09 -31.51 23.60
CA ILE A 336 -14.61 -31.16 22.25
C ILE A 336 -15.61 -30.26 21.54
N VAL A 337 -16.91 -30.53 21.68
CA VAL A 337 -17.99 -29.67 21.16
C VAL A 337 -17.91 -28.29 21.82
N ALA A 338 -17.77 -28.20 23.14
CA ALA A 338 -17.58 -26.93 23.84
C ALA A 338 -16.33 -26.19 23.35
N TYR A 339 -15.22 -26.89 23.15
CA TYR A 339 -14.00 -26.30 22.58
C TYR A 339 -14.26 -25.66 21.21
N PHE A 340 -14.84 -26.39 20.25
CA PHE A 340 -15.12 -25.83 18.93
C PHE A 340 -16.14 -24.70 19.00
N PHE A 341 -17.12 -24.76 19.91
CA PHE A 341 -18.06 -23.66 20.11
C PHE A 341 -17.38 -22.39 20.63
N VAL A 342 -16.43 -22.51 21.57
CA VAL A 342 -15.63 -21.35 22.00
C VAL A 342 -14.76 -20.82 20.86
N VAL A 343 -14.16 -21.70 20.04
CA VAL A 343 -13.41 -21.29 18.84
C VAL A 343 -14.33 -20.55 17.84
N TYR A 344 -15.58 -20.99 17.69
CA TYR A 344 -16.58 -20.30 16.87
C TYR A 344 -16.85 -18.89 17.40
N LEU A 345 -17.12 -18.73 18.70
CA LEU A 345 -17.40 -17.43 19.31
C LEU A 345 -16.21 -16.46 19.23
N LEU A 346 -15.00 -16.95 19.50
CA LEU A 346 -13.78 -16.14 19.36
C LEU A 346 -13.52 -15.80 17.89
N GLY A 347 -13.76 -16.73 16.98
CA GLY A 347 -13.70 -16.50 15.54
C GLY A 347 -14.65 -15.39 15.11
N LEU A 348 -15.91 -15.41 15.56
CA LEU A 348 -16.89 -14.35 15.31
C LEU A 348 -16.39 -13.00 15.84
N PHE A 349 -15.93 -12.95 17.09
CA PHE A 349 -15.43 -11.72 17.71
C PHE A 349 -14.25 -11.11 16.94
N PHE A 350 -13.24 -11.91 16.61
CA PHE A 350 -12.06 -11.39 15.89
C PHE A 350 -12.33 -11.10 14.41
N ALA A 351 -13.23 -11.86 13.75
CA ALA A 351 -13.60 -11.60 12.36
C ALA A 351 -14.52 -10.38 12.21
N ALA A 352 -15.31 -10.04 13.24
CA ALA A 352 -16.08 -8.80 13.31
C ALA A 352 -15.18 -7.57 13.32
N GLY A 353 -13.93 -7.68 13.77
CA GLY A 353 -12.96 -6.60 13.70
C GLY A 353 -13.42 -5.40 14.49
N THR A 354 -13.46 -4.23 13.85
CA THR A 354 -13.90 -2.96 14.46
C THR A 354 -15.42 -2.76 14.41
N HIS A 355 -16.20 -3.72 13.89
CA HIS A 355 -17.66 -3.63 13.85
C HIS A 355 -18.28 -3.61 15.26
N PRO A 356 -19.29 -2.76 15.54
CA PRO A 356 -20.02 -2.75 16.82
C PRO A 356 -20.72 -4.08 17.16
N PRO A 357 -21.02 -4.40 18.43
CA PRO A 357 -20.80 -3.58 19.62
C PRO A 357 -19.43 -3.76 20.29
N LEU A 358 -18.64 -4.78 19.89
CA LEU A 358 -17.36 -5.12 20.54
C LEU A 358 -16.12 -4.60 19.78
N GLY A 359 -16.30 -3.85 18.71
CA GLY A 359 -15.22 -3.34 17.87
C GLY A 359 -14.16 -2.51 18.61
N PHE A 360 -14.55 -1.84 19.69
CA PHE A 360 -13.61 -1.06 20.54
C PHE A 360 -12.53 -1.95 21.19
N ILE A 361 -12.82 -3.23 21.45
CA ILE A 361 -11.85 -4.17 22.02
C ILE A 361 -10.82 -4.55 20.94
N TYR A 362 -11.27 -4.75 19.70
CA TYR A 362 -10.37 -5.02 18.59
C TYR A 362 -9.46 -3.83 18.31
N GLN A 363 -10.02 -2.62 18.28
CA GLN A 363 -9.25 -1.39 18.17
C GLN A 363 -8.22 -1.27 19.30
N PHE A 364 -8.61 -1.57 20.54
CA PHE A 364 -7.68 -1.60 21.67
C PHE A 364 -6.51 -2.58 21.43
N PHE A 365 -6.76 -3.76 20.86
CA PHE A 365 -5.68 -4.69 20.52
C PHE A 365 -4.75 -4.13 19.44
N VAL A 366 -5.28 -3.53 18.37
CA VAL A 366 -4.48 -2.89 17.32
C VAL A 366 -3.61 -1.77 17.87
N GLU A 367 -4.14 -0.98 18.81
CA GLU A 367 -3.43 0.16 19.39
C GLU A 367 -2.41 -0.23 20.47
N ARG A 368 -2.63 -1.32 21.21
CA ARG A 368 -1.91 -1.60 22.46
C ARG A 368 -1.12 -2.90 22.49
N ILE A 369 -1.47 -3.88 21.67
CA ILE A 369 -0.76 -5.17 21.66
C ILE A 369 0.31 -5.13 20.57
N PRO A 370 1.61 -5.15 20.93
CA PRO A 370 2.69 -5.16 19.96
C PRO A 370 2.52 -6.32 18.97
N GLY A 371 2.63 -6.01 17.68
CA GLY A 371 2.48 -6.98 16.60
C GLY A 371 1.03 -7.32 16.23
N PHE A 372 0.00 -6.93 16.99
CA PHE A 372 -1.40 -7.18 16.61
C PHE A 372 -1.84 -6.35 15.39
N VAL A 373 -1.15 -5.24 15.14
CA VAL A 373 -1.34 -4.35 13.98
C VAL A 373 -1.29 -5.08 12.62
N ILE A 374 -0.62 -6.25 12.55
CA ILE A 374 -0.54 -7.05 11.33
C ILE A 374 -1.90 -7.64 10.92
N PHE A 375 -2.86 -7.73 11.85
CA PHE A 375 -4.22 -8.20 11.60
C PHE A 375 -5.17 -7.06 11.16
N ARG A 376 -4.70 -6.14 10.31
CA ARG A 376 -5.50 -5.00 9.83
C ARG A 376 -6.70 -5.35 8.92
N THR A 377 -6.86 -6.62 8.55
CA THR A 377 -7.90 -7.13 7.64
C THR A 377 -8.68 -8.26 8.33
N PRO A 378 -9.49 -7.95 9.36
CA PRO A 378 -9.89 -8.90 10.40
C PRO A 378 -10.60 -10.14 9.86
N TYR A 379 -11.59 -9.95 8.99
CA TYR A 379 -12.37 -11.04 8.40
C TYR A 379 -11.48 -12.10 7.73
N TYR A 380 -10.60 -11.71 6.81
CA TYR A 380 -9.76 -12.66 6.06
C TYR A 380 -8.77 -13.42 6.93
N LYS A 381 -8.45 -12.93 8.14
CA LYS A 381 -7.47 -13.55 9.04
C LYS A 381 -8.11 -14.46 10.07
N PHE A 382 -9.32 -14.16 10.54
CA PHE A 382 -9.97 -14.88 11.64
C PHE A 382 -11.19 -15.72 11.24
N ALA A 383 -11.82 -15.43 10.10
CA ALA A 383 -12.92 -16.25 9.58
C ALA A 383 -12.60 -17.76 9.46
N PRO A 384 -11.35 -18.22 9.16
CA PRO A 384 -11.03 -19.65 9.17
C PRO A 384 -11.43 -20.40 10.45
N ALA A 385 -11.37 -19.74 11.62
CA ALA A 385 -11.81 -20.33 12.89
C ALA A 385 -13.31 -20.62 12.92
N ILE A 386 -14.13 -19.72 12.35
CA ILE A 386 -15.58 -19.87 12.25
C ILE A 386 -15.92 -21.07 11.37
N PHE A 387 -15.30 -21.17 10.19
CA PHE A 387 -15.55 -22.28 9.24
C PHE A 387 -15.06 -23.62 9.78
N LEU A 388 -13.88 -23.66 10.41
CA LEU A 388 -13.40 -24.88 11.08
C LEU A 388 -14.39 -25.32 12.16
N ALA A 389 -14.75 -24.42 13.08
CA ALA A 389 -15.64 -24.77 14.17
C ALA A 389 -17.02 -25.25 13.68
N THR A 390 -17.61 -24.54 12.71
CA THR A 390 -18.92 -24.90 12.13
C THR A 390 -18.89 -26.28 11.48
N ALA A 391 -17.84 -26.59 10.71
CA ALA A 391 -17.69 -27.89 10.06
C ALA A 391 -17.64 -29.05 11.08
N PHE A 392 -16.84 -28.90 12.14
CA PHE A 392 -16.67 -29.95 13.14
C PHE A 392 -17.87 -30.07 14.11
N LEU A 393 -18.50 -28.97 14.51
CA LEU A 393 -19.72 -28.98 15.32
C LEU A 393 -20.86 -29.67 14.58
N THR A 394 -21.05 -29.34 13.30
CA THR A 394 -22.05 -30.00 12.45
C THR A 394 -21.74 -31.48 12.28
N ALA A 395 -20.47 -31.86 12.09
CA ALA A 395 -20.08 -33.27 12.04
C ALA A 395 -20.43 -34.03 13.34
N TYR A 396 -20.28 -33.41 14.51
CA TYR A 396 -20.70 -34.00 15.79
C TYR A 396 -22.22 -34.15 15.88
N LEU A 397 -22.99 -33.17 15.41
CA LEU A 397 -24.45 -33.24 15.34
C LEU A 397 -24.89 -34.40 14.44
N VAL A 398 -24.38 -34.47 13.21
CA VAL A 398 -24.74 -35.55 12.26
C VAL A 398 -24.37 -36.93 12.81
N ASP A 399 -23.18 -37.07 13.41
CA ASP A 399 -22.72 -38.36 13.93
C ASP A 399 -23.49 -38.85 15.16
N SER A 400 -24.28 -37.99 15.79
CA SER A 400 -25.09 -38.33 16.95
C SER A 400 -26.37 -39.12 16.63
N PHE A 401 -26.83 -39.08 15.37
CA PHE A 401 -28.04 -39.77 14.93
C PHE A 401 -27.82 -41.29 14.75
N SER A 402 -28.92 -42.04 14.71
CA SER A 402 -28.92 -43.48 14.40
C SER A 402 -28.27 -43.76 13.02
N LYS A 403 -27.74 -44.96 12.77
CA LYS A 403 -26.99 -45.26 11.53
C LYS A 403 -27.76 -44.90 10.24
N ARG A 404 -29.07 -45.21 10.18
CA ARG A 404 -29.94 -44.90 9.02
C ARG A 404 -30.21 -43.40 8.92
N THR A 405 -30.68 -42.79 10.03
CA THR A 405 -30.99 -41.34 10.08
C THR A 405 -29.76 -40.49 9.79
N ARG A 406 -28.60 -40.84 10.35
CA ARG A 406 -27.32 -40.18 10.10
C ARG A 406 -26.95 -40.15 8.62
N THR A 407 -27.20 -41.25 7.90
CA THR A 407 -26.92 -41.33 6.46
C THR A 407 -27.85 -40.42 5.67
N LEU A 408 -29.15 -40.43 5.99
CA LEU A 408 -30.14 -39.56 5.34
C LEU A 408 -29.88 -38.07 5.63
N VAL A 409 -29.60 -37.72 6.90
CA VAL A 409 -29.24 -36.35 7.31
C VAL A 409 -27.95 -35.91 6.62
N PHE A 410 -26.94 -36.77 6.52
CA PHE A 410 -25.71 -36.47 5.78
C PHE A 410 -25.99 -36.19 4.30
N ILE A 411 -26.78 -37.04 3.63
CA ILE A 411 -27.12 -36.86 2.21
C ILE A 411 -27.89 -35.55 2.01
N GLY A 412 -28.90 -35.27 2.84
CA GLY A 412 -29.66 -34.03 2.79
C GLY A 412 -28.78 -32.80 3.05
N LEU A 413 -27.90 -32.86 4.05
CA LEU A 413 -26.94 -31.78 4.34
C LEU A 413 -25.96 -31.56 3.18
N ALA A 414 -25.41 -32.63 2.59
CA ALA A 414 -24.51 -32.53 1.44
C ALA A 414 -25.22 -31.89 0.24
N ALA A 415 -26.48 -32.27 -0.03
CA ALA A 415 -27.29 -31.65 -1.07
C ALA A 415 -27.52 -30.15 -0.81
N ILE A 416 -27.84 -29.76 0.43
CA ILE A 416 -27.98 -28.35 0.83
C ILE A 416 -26.66 -27.60 0.65
N VAL A 417 -25.53 -28.16 1.10
CA VAL A 417 -24.21 -27.52 0.97
C VAL A 417 -23.86 -27.28 -0.49
N PHE A 418 -24.05 -28.27 -1.37
CA PHE A 418 -23.74 -28.12 -2.79
C PHE A 418 -24.71 -27.17 -3.51
N ALA A 419 -26.00 -27.20 -3.15
CA ALA A 419 -26.97 -26.26 -3.69
C ALA A 419 -26.72 -24.82 -3.23
N TYR A 420 -26.38 -24.62 -1.96
CA TYR A 420 -26.08 -23.29 -1.41
C TYR A 420 -24.80 -22.73 -2.02
N HIS A 421 -23.75 -23.54 -2.10
CA HIS A 421 -22.46 -23.16 -2.67
C HIS A 421 -22.35 -23.49 -4.17
N TYR A 422 -23.46 -23.33 -4.90
CA TYR A 422 -23.51 -23.60 -6.34
C TYR A 422 -22.46 -22.88 -7.20
N PRO A 423 -21.87 -21.72 -6.82
CA PRO A 423 -20.85 -21.08 -7.66
C PRO A 423 -19.60 -21.96 -7.88
N TYR A 424 -19.31 -22.91 -6.98
CA TYR A 424 -18.27 -23.92 -7.20
C TYR A 424 -18.50 -24.76 -8.47
N PHE A 425 -19.75 -24.96 -8.89
CA PHE A 425 -20.09 -25.81 -10.03
C PHE A 425 -20.34 -25.00 -11.30
N THR A 426 -20.66 -23.70 -11.19
CA THR A 426 -20.85 -22.82 -12.36
C THR A 426 -19.54 -22.14 -12.80
N GLY A 427 -18.62 -21.90 -11.87
CA GLY A 427 -17.36 -21.19 -12.15
C GLY A 427 -17.58 -19.73 -12.60
N ASN A 428 -18.73 -19.13 -12.25
CA ASN A 428 -19.03 -17.74 -12.62
C ASN A 428 -18.34 -16.72 -11.69
N PHE A 429 -17.81 -17.17 -10.55
CA PHE A 429 -17.13 -16.32 -9.56
C PHE A 429 -15.79 -15.72 -10.04
N PHE A 430 -15.27 -16.14 -11.20
CA PHE A 430 -14.08 -15.51 -11.79
C PHE A 430 -14.37 -14.19 -12.49
N ALA A 431 -15.62 -13.95 -12.91
CA ALA A 431 -16.07 -12.66 -13.43
C ALA A 431 -16.51 -11.81 -12.24
N TRP A 432 -15.79 -10.73 -11.94
CA TRP A 432 -16.00 -9.96 -10.70
C TRP A 432 -16.45 -8.52 -10.96
N ARG A 433 -16.41 -8.08 -12.21
CA ARG A 433 -16.88 -6.79 -12.70
C ARG A 433 -17.05 -6.87 -14.20
N ASP A 434 -17.98 -6.11 -14.79
CA ASP A 434 -18.32 -6.03 -16.22
C ASP A 434 -17.41 -6.84 -17.19
N ILE A 435 -16.44 -6.19 -17.84
CA ILE A 435 -15.51 -6.83 -18.79
C ILE A 435 -14.35 -7.58 -18.14
N PHE A 436 -14.22 -7.58 -16.80
CA PHE A 436 -13.04 -8.05 -16.09
C PHE A 436 -13.23 -9.42 -15.43
N SER A 437 -12.24 -10.28 -15.64
CA SER A 437 -12.26 -11.66 -15.14
C SER A 437 -10.88 -12.08 -14.70
N THR A 438 -10.80 -13.02 -13.75
CA THR A 438 -9.55 -13.72 -13.46
C THR A 438 -9.43 -15.04 -14.22
N ARG A 439 -10.46 -15.46 -14.96
CA ARG A 439 -10.42 -16.54 -15.97
C ARG A 439 -10.36 -15.91 -17.36
N LEU A 440 -9.19 -16.01 -18.01
CA LEU A 440 -8.87 -15.25 -19.21
C LEU A 440 -8.29 -16.14 -20.30
N THR A 441 -8.58 -15.81 -21.55
CA THR A 441 -7.84 -16.32 -22.71
C THR A 441 -6.74 -15.32 -23.02
N VAL A 442 -5.52 -15.61 -22.54
CA VAL A 442 -4.37 -14.74 -22.81
C VAL A 442 -3.99 -14.88 -24.30
N PRO A 443 -3.92 -13.79 -25.06
CA PRO A 443 -3.58 -13.84 -26.48
C PRO A 443 -2.20 -14.46 -26.75
N SER A 444 -2.05 -15.17 -27.88
CA SER A 444 -0.79 -15.88 -28.20
C SER A 444 0.42 -14.95 -28.29
N TYR A 445 0.21 -13.72 -28.78
CA TYR A 445 1.26 -12.74 -28.94
C TYR A 445 1.94 -12.32 -27.63
N VAL A 446 1.24 -12.44 -26.49
CA VAL A 446 1.78 -12.16 -25.16
C VAL A 446 2.89 -13.19 -24.84
N TYR A 447 2.64 -14.47 -25.13
CA TYR A 447 3.62 -15.54 -24.95
C TYR A 447 4.77 -15.45 -25.96
N GLU A 448 4.48 -15.14 -27.22
CA GLU A 448 5.50 -14.93 -28.26
C GLU A 448 6.46 -13.81 -27.88
N PHE A 449 5.93 -12.71 -27.33
CA PHE A 449 6.74 -11.63 -26.78
C PHE A 449 7.60 -12.10 -25.60
N GLY A 450 7.02 -12.82 -24.62
CA GLY A 450 7.77 -13.34 -23.48
C GLY A 450 8.93 -14.27 -23.89
N GLN A 451 8.70 -15.14 -24.88
CA GLN A 451 9.73 -16.01 -25.45
C GLN A 451 10.82 -15.23 -26.18
N TRP A 452 10.45 -14.23 -26.97
CA TRP A 452 11.41 -13.34 -27.60
C TRP A 452 12.25 -12.59 -26.56
N LEU A 453 11.60 -12.04 -25.53
CA LEU A 453 12.25 -11.25 -24.49
C LEU A 453 13.28 -12.08 -23.70
N ASN A 454 12.99 -13.35 -23.42
CA ASN A 454 13.91 -14.28 -22.77
C ASN A 454 15.12 -14.68 -23.64
N ASN A 455 14.98 -14.62 -24.97
CA ASN A 455 16.04 -14.98 -25.92
C ASN A 455 16.86 -13.78 -26.40
N GLU A 456 16.34 -12.56 -26.22
CA GLU A 456 16.96 -11.32 -26.70
C GLU A 456 18.14 -10.90 -25.81
N LYS A 457 19.36 -11.13 -26.32
CA LYS A 457 20.65 -10.86 -25.68
C LYS A 457 21.49 -9.79 -26.37
N SER A 458 20.98 -9.16 -27.44
CA SER A 458 21.78 -8.21 -28.24
C SER A 458 22.13 -6.92 -27.50
N ARG A 459 21.27 -6.50 -26.56
CA ARG A 459 21.52 -5.37 -25.66
C ARG A 459 20.94 -5.64 -24.27
N ASP A 460 21.73 -5.29 -23.26
CA ASP A 460 21.31 -5.18 -21.86
C ASP A 460 20.36 -3.98 -21.67
N GLY A 461 19.72 -3.90 -20.50
CA GLY A 461 18.80 -2.82 -20.14
C GLY A 461 17.33 -3.22 -20.10
N ARG A 462 16.47 -2.25 -19.76
CA ARG A 462 15.06 -2.44 -19.42
C ARG A 462 14.13 -2.29 -20.61
N VAL A 463 12.94 -2.86 -20.46
CA VAL A 463 11.79 -2.63 -21.36
C VAL A 463 10.82 -1.64 -20.72
N LEU A 464 10.61 -0.49 -21.36
CA LEU A 464 9.55 0.45 -20.99
C LEU A 464 8.22 0.03 -21.63
N LEU A 465 7.16 -0.04 -20.84
CA LEU A 465 5.81 -0.31 -21.33
C LEU A 465 5.07 0.98 -21.67
N LEU A 466 4.46 1.02 -22.84
CA LEU A 466 3.56 2.08 -23.29
C LEU A 466 2.19 1.50 -23.67
N PRO A 467 1.10 2.25 -23.41
CA PRO A 467 1.08 3.48 -22.61
C PRO A 467 1.31 3.18 -21.11
N PRO A 468 1.57 4.21 -20.27
CA PRO A 468 1.58 4.06 -18.82
C PRO A 468 0.23 3.55 -18.26
N ASN A 469 0.24 2.96 -17.07
CA ASN A 469 -0.94 2.76 -16.23
C ASN A 469 -1.51 4.11 -15.74
N SER A 470 -2.80 4.13 -15.37
CA SER A 470 -3.44 5.36 -14.90
C SER A 470 -2.77 5.87 -13.62
N PRO A 471 -2.41 7.17 -13.51
CA PRO A 471 -1.68 7.70 -12.34
C PRO A 471 -2.41 7.55 -11.00
N ASP A 472 -3.73 7.48 -11.00
CA ASP A 472 -4.57 7.36 -9.81
C ASP A 472 -4.79 5.91 -9.36
N LEU A 473 -4.73 4.96 -10.30
CA LEU A 473 -5.11 3.55 -10.06
C LEU A 473 -3.94 2.56 -10.12
N LEU A 474 -2.89 2.88 -10.89
CA LEU A 474 -1.61 2.16 -10.95
C LEU A 474 -1.63 0.69 -11.39
N TYR A 475 -2.77 0.14 -11.83
CA TYR A 475 -2.85 -1.22 -12.39
C TYR A 475 -2.89 -1.22 -13.93
N SER A 476 -2.53 -2.36 -14.51
CA SER A 476 -2.60 -2.61 -15.96
C SER A 476 -3.96 -3.19 -16.30
N ALA A 477 -4.61 -2.70 -17.36
CA ALA A 477 -5.91 -3.20 -17.83
C ALA A 477 -5.93 -3.37 -19.35
N TYR A 478 -6.55 -4.44 -19.86
CA TYR A 478 -6.61 -4.76 -21.30
C TYR A 478 -8.03 -5.07 -21.77
N ASN A 479 -8.31 -4.83 -23.05
CA ASN A 479 -9.64 -5.00 -23.66
C ASN A 479 -10.18 -6.44 -23.64
N TRP A 480 -9.32 -7.44 -23.41
CA TRP A 480 -9.68 -8.85 -23.29
C TRP A 480 -9.95 -9.28 -21.83
N GLY A 481 -10.07 -8.32 -20.91
CA GLY A 481 -10.60 -8.52 -19.55
C GLY A 481 -9.57 -8.70 -18.44
N TYR A 482 -8.28 -8.53 -18.75
CA TYR A 482 -7.22 -8.51 -17.74
C TYR A 482 -7.22 -7.20 -16.96
N LEU A 483 -7.06 -7.31 -15.65
CA LEU A 483 -6.76 -6.19 -14.76
C LEU A 483 -5.88 -6.68 -13.63
N SER A 484 -4.71 -6.08 -13.39
CA SER A 484 -3.86 -6.43 -12.24
C SER A 484 -2.81 -5.35 -11.94
N PHE A 485 -2.42 -5.24 -10.68
CA PHE A 485 -1.22 -4.49 -10.28
C PHE A 485 0.07 -5.13 -10.82
N GLN A 486 0.02 -6.44 -11.14
CA GLN A 486 1.10 -7.14 -11.81
C GLN A 486 1.07 -6.84 -13.31
N SER A 487 2.21 -6.47 -13.87
CA SER A 487 2.38 -6.34 -15.33
C SER A 487 2.68 -7.72 -15.94
N LEU A 488 1.93 -8.15 -16.97
CA LEU A 488 2.05 -9.48 -17.58
C LEU A 488 3.49 -9.88 -17.98
N PRO A 489 4.28 -9.03 -18.65
CA PRO A 489 5.69 -9.33 -18.96
C PRO A 489 6.53 -9.82 -17.77
N THR A 490 6.29 -9.29 -16.57
CA THR A 490 7.03 -9.67 -15.35
C THR A 490 6.71 -11.09 -14.87
N LEU A 491 5.64 -11.71 -15.37
CA LEU A 491 5.25 -13.10 -15.09
C LEU A 491 5.84 -14.10 -16.12
N MET A 492 6.48 -13.60 -17.17
CA MET A 492 7.00 -14.40 -18.30
C MET A 492 8.52 -14.35 -18.45
N SER A 493 9.14 -13.23 -18.04
CA SER A 493 10.57 -13.00 -18.21
C SER A 493 11.25 -12.51 -16.95
N GLY A 494 12.53 -12.85 -16.81
CA GLY A 494 13.44 -12.24 -15.83
C GLY A 494 14.07 -10.94 -16.33
N LYS A 495 13.88 -10.56 -17.61
CA LYS A 495 14.39 -9.31 -18.15
C LYS A 495 13.61 -8.14 -17.52
N PRO A 496 14.29 -7.08 -17.05
CA PRO A 496 13.63 -5.98 -16.37
C PRO A 496 12.58 -5.27 -17.22
N VAL A 497 11.37 -5.18 -16.70
CA VAL A 497 10.27 -4.42 -17.30
C VAL A 497 9.86 -3.30 -16.35
N VAL A 498 9.68 -2.09 -16.87
CA VAL A 498 9.25 -0.92 -16.12
C VAL A 498 7.94 -0.34 -16.67
N ILE A 499 7.06 0.00 -15.73
CA ILE A 499 5.78 0.68 -15.93
C ILE A 499 5.47 1.47 -14.65
N ASN A 500 4.64 2.50 -14.73
CA ASN A 500 4.22 3.29 -13.57
C ASN A 500 3.14 2.57 -12.73
N ASN A 501 3.51 1.46 -12.08
CA ASN A 501 2.63 0.71 -11.18
C ASN A 501 2.96 0.98 -9.69
N ASP A 502 2.43 0.17 -8.78
CA ASP A 502 2.64 0.25 -7.33
C ASP A 502 4.01 -0.29 -6.85
N GLN A 503 4.81 -0.90 -7.75
CA GLN A 503 6.10 -1.52 -7.42
C GLN A 503 7.30 -0.55 -7.51
N ILE A 504 7.08 0.66 -8.04
CA ILE A 504 8.09 1.72 -8.15
C ILE A 504 7.92 2.79 -7.06
N ASN A 505 9.04 3.34 -6.59
CA ASN A 505 9.03 4.41 -5.59
C ASN A 505 8.68 5.77 -6.23
N ASN A 506 8.52 6.81 -5.40
CA ASN A 506 8.10 8.12 -5.90
C ASN A 506 9.14 8.82 -6.80
N SER A 507 10.43 8.61 -6.55
CA SER A 507 11.51 9.17 -7.37
C SER A 507 11.49 8.56 -8.76
N GLU A 508 11.48 7.22 -8.82
CA GLU A 508 11.35 6.44 -10.06
C GLU A 508 10.08 6.80 -10.83
N ARG A 509 8.94 6.94 -10.13
CA ARG A 509 7.67 7.33 -10.73
C ARG A 509 7.73 8.71 -11.37
N THR A 510 8.40 9.66 -10.72
CA THR A 510 8.50 11.03 -11.23
C THR A 510 9.35 11.06 -12.49
N MET A 511 10.51 10.38 -12.49
CA MET A 511 11.36 10.28 -13.68
C MET A 511 10.66 9.56 -14.84
N LEU A 512 9.92 8.48 -14.57
CA LEU A 512 9.13 7.81 -15.61
C LEU A 512 8.00 8.69 -16.13
N ALA A 513 7.32 9.46 -15.28
CA ALA A 513 6.28 10.40 -15.71
C ALA A 513 6.85 11.47 -16.65
N SER A 514 8.03 12.02 -16.32
CA SER A 514 8.77 12.94 -17.22
C SER A 514 9.13 12.29 -18.55
N LEU A 515 9.56 11.03 -18.54
CA LEU A 515 9.85 10.29 -19.77
C LEU A 515 8.59 10.09 -20.62
N TYR A 516 7.47 9.66 -20.04
CA TYR A 516 6.21 9.52 -20.76
C TYR A 516 5.75 10.85 -21.38
N LYS A 517 5.86 11.96 -20.63
CA LYS A 517 5.55 13.30 -21.11
C LYS A 517 6.43 13.68 -22.31
N ALA A 518 7.75 13.50 -22.19
CA ALA A 518 8.70 13.80 -23.25
C ALA A 518 8.45 12.98 -24.53
N ILE A 519 8.03 11.71 -24.39
CA ILE A 519 7.65 10.86 -25.51
C ILE A 519 6.44 11.47 -26.23
N VAL A 520 5.34 11.76 -25.52
CA VAL A 520 4.12 12.33 -26.11
C VAL A 520 4.36 13.68 -26.79
N GLU A 521 5.17 14.55 -26.16
CA GLU A 521 5.58 15.85 -26.70
C GLU A 521 6.57 15.73 -27.89
N SER A 522 7.00 14.51 -28.23
CA SER A 522 8.01 14.25 -29.27
C SER A 522 9.36 14.96 -29.02
N ASN A 523 9.71 15.20 -27.75
CA ASN A 523 10.95 15.84 -27.35
C ASN A 523 12.11 14.83 -27.33
N GLY A 524 12.68 14.56 -28.51
CA GLY A 524 13.72 13.55 -28.69
C GLY A 524 15.00 13.78 -27.88
N GLU A 525 15.31 15.01 -27.47
CA GLU A 525 16.48 15.31 -26.63
C GLU A 525 16.26 14.84 -25.18
N ILE A 526 15.12 15.18 -24.58
CA ILE A 526 14.78 14.74 -23.21
C ILE A 526 14.60 13.22 -23.16
N VAL A 527 13.98 12.62 -24.19
CA VAL A 527 13.84 11.15 -24.30
C VAL A 527 15.20 10.46 -24.21
N LYS A 528 16.20 10.88 -25.02
CA LYS A 528 17.54 10.30 -24.97
C LYS A 528 18.19 10.40 -23.59
N LYS A 529 18.09 11.57 -22.94
CA LYS A 529 18.66 11.82 -21.61
C LYS A 529 18.04 10.88 -20.57
N LEU A 530 16.70 10.84 -20.52
CA LEU A 530 15.97 10.05 -19.53
C LEU A 530 16.10 8.55 -19.76
N ASP A 531 16.01 8.08 -21.00
CA ASP A 531 16.20 6.67 -21.34
C ASP A 531 17.61 6.18 -20.94
N SER A 532 18.63 7.01 -21.17
CA SER A 532 20.00 6.74 -20.75
C SER A 532 20.12 6.64 -19.23
N MET A 533 19.57 7.60 -18.49
CA MET A 533 19.60 7.60 -17.01
C MET A 533 18.81 6.44 -16.39
N LEU A 534 17.74 6.00 -17.04
CA LEU A 534 16.84 4.93 -16.57
C LEU A 534 17.25 3.54 -17.09
N ASP A 535 18.30 3.45 -17.92
CA ASP A 535 18.78 2.23 -18.59
C ASP A 535 17.62 1.54 -19.35
N ILE A 536 16.90 2.33 -20.15
CA ILE A 536 15.88 1.84 -21.08
C ILE A 536 16.57 1.49 -22.40
N SER A 537 16.37 0.26 -22.87
CA SER A 537 16.90 -0.21 -24.16
C SER A 537 15.81 -0.54 -25.16
N TYR A 538 14.64 -0.92 -24.66
CA TYR A 538 13.50 -1.35 -25.46
C TYR A 538 12.23 -0.63 -25.01
N VAL A 539 11.34 -0.39 -25.96
CA VAL A 539 10.00 0.12 -25.71
C VAL A 539 8.99 -0.86 -26.29
N LEU A 540 7.98 -1.21 -25.49
CA LEU A 540 6.86 -2.04 -25.90
C LEU A 540 5.61 -1.17 -25.98
N VAL A 541 5.07 -1.00 -27.19
CA VAL A 541 3.81 -0.30 -27.42
C VAL A 541 2.66 -1.31 -27.44
N GLN A 542 1.75 -1.22 -26.48
CA GLN A 542 0.63 -2.14 -26.27
C GLN A 542 -0.67 -1.46 -26.72
N LYS A 543 -1.25 -1.92 -27.84
CA LYS A 543 -2.44 -1.30 -28.45
C LYS A 543 -3.77 -1.79 -27.88
N ASP A 544 -3.73 -2.80 -27.02
CA ASP A 544 -4.88 -3.46 -26.40
C ASP A 544 -5.14 -3.00 -24.95
N VAL A 545 -4.37 -2.03 -24.46
CA VAL A 545 -4.55 -1.41 -23.14
C VAL A 545 -5.80 -0.54 -23.14
N ILE A 546 -6.55 -0.59 -22.04
CA ILE A 546 -7.76 0.22 -21.83
C ILE A 546 -7.62 1.05 -20.56
N SER A 547 -8.23 2.23 -20.54
CA SER A 547 -8.39 3.00 -19.31
C SER A 547 -9.63 2.52 -18.57
N ASP A 548 -9.50 2.28 -17.26
CA ASP A 548 -10.65 1.92 -16.43
C ASP A 548 -11.64 3.08 -16.37
N PRO A 549 -12.96 2.87 -16.53
CA PRO A 549 -13.96 3.93 -16.41
C PRO A 549 -13.95 4.63 -15.04
N ARG A 550 -13.44 3.98 -13.99
CA ARG A 550 -13.25 4.58 -12.66
C ARG A 550 -12.01 5.46 -12.57
N SER A 551 -11.12 5.43 -13.58
CA SER A 551 -9.95 6.31 -13.62
C SER A 551 -10.40 7.73 -13.86
N VAL A 552 -9.90 8.64 -13.02
CA VAL A 552 -10.15 10.07 -13.18
C VAL A 552 -9.18 10.70 -14.20
N VAL A 553 -8.25 9.91 -14.73
CA VAL A 553 -7.24 10.33 -15.71
C VAL A 553 -7.20 9.30 -16.85
N PRO A 554 -8.01 9.49 -17.90
CA PRO A 554 -8.01 8.57 -19.04
C PRO A 554 -6.68 8.64 -19.79
N ILE A 555 -6.23 7.49 -20.29
CA ILE A 555 -4.97 7.36 -21.02
C ILE A 555 -5.26 7.36 -22.53
N ASP A 556 -4.64 8.29 -23.26
CA ASP A 556 -4.69 8.31 -24.73
C ASP A 556 -3.62 7.37 -25.31
N THR A 557 -4.02 6.12 -25.54
CA THR A 557 -3.15 5.09 -26.13
C THR A 557 -2.64 5.49 -27.51
N ASP A 558 -3.48 6.14 -28.33
CA ASP A 558 -3.11 6.51 -29.69
C ASP A 558 -2.08 7.64 -29.72
N ALA A 559 -2.08 8.53 -28.74
CA ALA A 559 -1.05 9.55 -28.59
C ALA A 559 0.34 8.92 -28.43
N PHE A 560 0.48 7.90 -27.58
CA PHE A 560 1.76 7.19 -27.41
C PHE A 560 2.17 6.41 -28.66
N VAL A 561 1.22 5.75 -29.35
CA VAL A 561 1.50 5.05 -30.61
C VAL A 561 2.04 6.02 -31.66
N ARG A 562 1.37 7.15 -31.87
CA ARG A 562 1.79 8.19 -32.82
C ARG A 562 3.15 8.78 -32.43
N ALA A 563 3.35 9.07 -31.15
CA ALA A 563 4.59 9.64 -30.63
C ALA A 563 5.81 8.73 -30.90
N VAL A 564 5.69 7.42 -30.65
CA VAL A 564 6.78 6.47 -30.91
C VAL A 564 7.03 6.29 -32.40
N GLN A 565 5.98 6.19 -33.22
CA GLN A 565 6.11 5.99 -34.66
C GLN A 565 6.72 7.20 -35.40
N ASN A 566 6.40 8.41 -34.95
CA ASN A 566 6.88 9.65 -35.56
C ASN A 566 8.25 10.11 -35.04
N ASN A 567 8.74 9.52 -33.94
CA ASN A 567 9.99 9.92 -33.33
C ASN A 567 11.16 9.06 -33.82
N SER A 568 12.13 9.70 -34.46
CA SER A 568 13.30 9.04 -35.05
C SER A 568 14.21 8.33 -34.03
N GLN A 569 14.02 8.54 -32.73
CA GLN A 569 14.77 7.83 -31.68
C GLN A 569 14.41 6.35 -31.57
N PHE A 570 13.21 5.96 -31.98
CA PHE A 570 12.76 4.57 -31.90
C PHE A 570 12.97 3.86 -33.24
N ALA A 571 13.61 2.71 -33.20
CA ALA A 571 13.74 1.80 -34.34
C ALA A 571 12.84 0.59 -34.12
N PHE A 572 11.88 0.41 -35.01
CA PHE A 572 10.99 -0.75 -35.00
C PHE A 572 11.83 -2.04 -35.11
N MET A 573 11.54 -3.01 -34.23
CA MET A 573 12.19 -4.31 -34.24
C MET A 573 11.27 -5.39 -34.78
N ARG A 574 10.11 -5.55 -34.13
CA ARG A 574 9.19 -6.66 -34.39
C ARG A 574 7.80 -6.35 -33.85
N SER A 575 6.78 -6.88 -34.50
CA SER A 575 5.39 -6.88 -34.01
C SER A 575 4.98 -8.27 -33.53
N PHE A 576 4.23 -8.31 -32.44
CA PHE A 576 3.60 -9.46 -31.82
C PHE A 576 2.10 -9.15 -31.70
N GLY A 577 1.31 -9.39 -32.75
CA GLY A 577 -0.12 -9.09 -32.74
C GLY A 577 -0.42 -7.60 -32.44
N GLN A 578 -0.91 -7.31 -31.24
CA GLN A 578 -1.22 -5.94 -30.78
C GLN A 578 -0.05 -5.24 -30.07
N TRP A 579 1.09 -5.91 -29.93
CA TRP A 579 2.27 -5.40 -29.23
C TRP A 579 3.43 -5.17 -30.19
N ASP A 580 3.93 -3.95 -30.26
CA ASP A 580 5.06 -3.60 -31.11
C ASP A 580 6.30 -3.30 -30.26
N ALA A 581 7.40 -4.00 -30.54
CA ALA A 581 8.67 -3.79 -29.88
C ALA A 581 9.57 -2.87 -30.71
N TYR A 582 10.15 -1.88 -30.04
CA TYR A 582 11.10 -0.93 -30.58
C TYR A 582 12.40 -0.96 -29.76
N SER A 583 13.52 -0.74 -30.43
CA SER A 583 14.81 -0.44 -29.80
C SER A 583 15.09 1.05 -29.89
N LEU A 584 15.85 1.58 -28.94
CA LEU A 584 16.38 2.94 -29.04
C LEU A 584 17.58 3.00 -30.01
N ARG A 585 17.62 4.03 -30.86
CA ARG A 585 18.74 4.25 -31.79
C ARG A 585 19.99 4.77 -31.08
N ALA A 586 19.80 5.60 -30.05
CA ALA A 586 20.89 5.99 -29.15
C ALA A 586 21.31 4.77 -28.30
N SER A 587 22.61 4.62 -28.05
CA SER A 587 23.11 3.64 -27.08
C SER A 587 22.90 4.21 -25.67
N PRO A 588 22.00 3.65 -24.84
CA PRO A 588 21.87 4.10 -23.45
C PRO A 588 23.16 3.84 -22.68
N LEU A 589 23.34 4.53 -21.55
CA LEU A 589 24.38 4.15 -20.59
C LEU A 589 24.17 2.69 -20.18
N PRO A 590 25.22 1.85 -20.19
CA PRO A 590 25.09 0.45 -19.81
C PRO A 590 24.72 0.30 -18.34
N THR A 591 24.22 -0.89 -17.97
CA THR A 591 23.89 -1.22 -16.57
C THR A 591 25.02 -0.92 -15.59
N PHE A 592 26.28 -1.10 -16.02
CA PHE A 592 27.46 -0.60 -15.33
C PHE A 592 28.24 0.37 -16.20
N TYR A 593 28.56 1.54 -15.64
CA TYR A 593 29.45 2.51 -16.28
C TYR A 593 30.26 3.28 -15.23
N THR A 594 31.36 3.87 -15.66
CA THR A 594 32.13 4.80 -14.83
C THR A 594 31.98 6.21 -15.33
N THR A 595 32.01 7.17 -14.41
CA THR A 595 32.15 8.59 -14.74
C THR A 595 33.25 9.21 -13.90
N ASP A 596 34.04 10.08 -14.52
CA ASP A 596 35.07 10.88 -13.85
C ASP A 596 34.47 12.14 -13.19
N ARG A 597 33.34 12.63 -13.69
CA ARG A 597 32.67 13.83 -13.16
C ARG A 597 31.20 13.57 -12.88
N PHE A 598 30.67 14.24 -11.87
CA PHE A 598 29.28 14.10 -11.46
C PHE A 598 28.73 15.41 -10.93
N LEU A 599 27.41 15.54 -10.97
CA LEU A 599 26.68 16.65 -10.39
C LEU A 599 26.17 16.21 -9.01
N THR A 600 26.41 17.01 -7.99
CA THR A 600 25.75 16.82 -6.69
C THR A 600 24.41 17.53 -6.74
N LEU A 601 23.34 16.79 -6.41
CA LEU A 601 22.00 17.34 -6.36
C LEU A 601 21.67 17.73 -4.91
N HIS A 602 21.63 19.03 -4.65
CA HIS A 602 21.15 19.58 -3.38
C HIS A 602 19.68 19.95 -3.54
N GLY A 603 18.79 18.96 -3.43
CA GLY A 603 17.35 19.10 -3.64
C GLY A 603 16.64 17.75 -3.81
N ASN A 604 15.32 17.77 -4.06
CA ASN A 604 14.58 16.54 -4.30
C ASN A 604 14.62 16.16 -5.79
N ILE A 605 14.98 14.93 -6.14
CA ILE A 605 14.97 14.43 -7.54
C ILE A 605 13.61 14.60 -8.22
N LYS A 606 12.51 14.64 -7.46
CA LYS A 606 11.16 14.89 -8.00
C LYS A 606 11.03 16.26 -8.66
N GLU A 607 11.86 17.21 -8.26
CA GLU A 607 11.86 18.57 -8.76
C GLU A 607 12.77 18.71 -9.98
N LEU A 608 13.39 17.63 -10.49
CA LEU A 608 14.37 17.70 -11.58
C LEU A 608 13.75 17.97 -12.96
N ASP A 609 12.44 17.71 -13.15
CA ASP A 609 11.73 17.84 -14.43
C ASP A 609 11.98 19.17 -15.18
N PRO A 610 11.89 20.33 -14.53
CA PRO A 610 12.15 21.63 -15.15
C PRO A 610 13.60 21.84 -15.61
N TYR A 611 14.53 21.06 -15.08
CA TYR A 611 15.97 21.32 -15.18
C TYR A 611 16.70 20.35 -16.12
N TYR A 612 16.01 19.39 -16.75
CA TYR A 612 16.61 18.43 -17.68
C TYR A 612 17.34 19.05 -18.88
N GLU A 613 17.07 20.32 -19.21
CA GLU A 613 17.81 21.04 -20.24
C GLU A 613 19.23 21.46 -19.83
N PHE A 614 19.50 21.64 -18.53
CA PHE A 614 20.84 21.94 -18.01
C PHE A 614 21.69 20.69 -17.78
N ILE A 615 21.12 19.53 -18.11
CA ILE A 615 21.67 18.22 -17.83
C ILE A 615 22.09 17.60 -19.17
N GLY A 616 23.35 17.23 -19.30
CA GLY A 616 23.84 16.46 -20.44
C GLY A 616 23.46 14.98 -20.35
N GLU A 617 23.46 14.30 -21.50
CA GLU A 617 23.10 12.87 -21.61
C GLU A 617 23.97 11.93 -20.76
N THR A 618 25.20 12.35 -20.42
CA THR A 618 26.19 11.56 -19.67
C THR A 618 26.34 12.00 -18.21
N ASN A 619 25.64 13.06 -17.78
CA ASN A 619 25.77 13.56 -16.42
C ASN A 619 25.16 12.57 -15.43
N THR A 620 25.93 12.17 -14.43
CA THR A 620 25.45 11.39 -13.29
C THR A 620 25.17 12.31 -12.11
N PHE A 621 24.01 12.16 -11.49
CA PHE A 621 23.63 12.89 -10.29
C PHE A 621 23.95 12.06 -9.07
N ILE A 622 24.59 12.65 -8.06
CA ILE A 622 24.73 12.04 -6.75
C ILE A 622 23.83 12.80 -5.79
N ASP A 623 22.91 12.07 -5.17
CA ASP A 623 22.00 12.59 -4.16
C ASP A 623 22.76 12.82 -2.85
N THR A 624 22.84 14.07 -2.42
CA THR A 624 23.52 14.47 -1.17
C THR A 624 22.55 14.84 -0.05
N SER A 625 21.23 14.61 -0.22
CA SER A 625 20.21 15.04 0.74
C SER A 625 20.33 14.38 2.11
N ASP A 626 21.00 13.23 2.21
CA ASP A 626 21.11 12.43 3.46
C ASP A 626 22.11 13.00 4.48
N GLY A 627 22.64 14.21 4.29
CA GLY A 627 23.49 14.92 5.27
C GLY A 627 24.85 14.28 5.55
N LYS A 628 25.18 13.15 4.91
CA LYS A 628 26.51 12.55 4.95
C LYS A 628 27.47 13.46 4.17
N ARG A 629 28.33 14.19 4.88
CA ARG A 629 29.48 14.89 4.29
C ARG A 629 30.19 13.91 3.34
N LEU A 630 30.15 14.20 2.04
CA LEU A 630 31.13 13.68 1.10
C LEU A 630 32.36 14.54 1.33
N GLU A 631 33.36 14.02 2.06
CA GLU A 631 34.68 14.63 2.10
C GLU A 631 35.25 14.56 0.67
N MET A 632 34.92 15.61 -0.09
CA MET A 632 35.28 16.03 -1.44
C MET A 632 35.95 15.02 -2.39
N ALA A 633 35.33 14.84 -3.56
CA ALA A 633 36.08 14.68 -4.81
C ALA A 633 36.26 16.10 -5.43
N PRO A 634 37.49 16.52 -5.82
CA PRO A 634 37.75 17.83 -6.45
C PRO A 634 37.12 18.03 -7.85
N GLN A 635 36.20 17.15 -8.25
CA GLN A 635 35.62 17.04 -9.60
C GLN A 635 34.09 17.15 -9.62
N ALA A 636 33.45 17.47 -8.50
CA ALA A 636 32.00 17.68 -8.40
C ALA A 636 31.62 19.15 -8.66
N SER A 637 30.65 19.38 -9.54
CA SER A 637 29.99 20.70 -9.68
C SER A 637 28.66 20.65 -8.93
N ASN A 638 28.45 21.61 -8.02
CA ASN A 638 27.25 21.68 -7.21
C ASN A 638 26.08 22.24 -8.01
N PHE A 639 25.08 21.41 -8.28
CA PHE A 639 23.83 21.80 -8.92
C PHE A 639 22.76 21.91 -7.84
N ILE A 640 22.32 23.14 -7.57
CA ILE A 640 21.45 23.40 -6.41
C ILE A 640 20.06 23.74 -6.91
N ILE A 641 19.12 22.87 -6.57
CA ILE A 641 17.68 23.10 -6.73
C ILE A 641 17.17 23.50 -5.34
N PRO A 642 17.03 24.79 -5.07
CA PRO A 642 16.70 25.23 -3.72
C PRO A 642 15.26 24.88 -3.41
N THR A 643 15.05 24.30 -2.22
CA THR A 643 13.75 23.87 -1.76
C THR A 643 12.88 25.10 -1.50
N CYS A 644 11.73 25.22 -2.17
CA CYS A 644 10.83 26.32 -1.86
C CYS A 644 10.10 26.11 -0.52
N LEU A 645 10.20 27.08 0.37
CA LEU A 645 9.56 27.08 1.70
C LEU A 645 8.14 27.65 1.70
N THR A 646 7.82 28.49 0.70
CA THR A 646 6.54 29.22 0.60
C THR A 646 5.66 28.72 -0.55
N CYS A 647 6.03 27.59 -1.16
CA CYS A 647 5.33 27.06 -2.32
C CYS A 647 4.38 25.93 -1.91
N PRO A 648 3.23 25.77 -2.60
CA PRO A 648 2.27 24.77 -2.19
C PRO A 648 2.77 23.39 -2.63
N TYR A 649 3.03 22.48 -1.68
CA TYR A 649 2.23 21.26 -1.54
C TYR A 649 2.64 20.43 -0.31
N LYS A 650 1.77 20.43 0.69
CA LYS A 650 1.46 19.23 1.48
C LYS A 650 0.00 18.90 1.17
N ASN A 651 -0.32 17.63 0.97
CA ASN A 651 -1.73 17.20 0.98
C ASN A 651 -2.33 17.69 2.30
N ARG A 652 -3.42 18.47 2.27
CA ARG A 652 -4.16 18.83 3.49
C ARG A 652 -4.38 17.55 4.31
N PRO A 653 -4.10 17.56 5.62
CA PRO A 653 -4.28 16.36 6.42
C PRO A 653 -5.74 15.91 6.34
N VAL A 654 -5.96 14.61 6.10
CA VAL A 654 -7.31 14.03 6.21
C VAL A 654 -7.67 13.99 7.68
N ILE A 655 -8.41 15.00 8.13
CA ILE A 655 -8.86 15.13 9.51
C ILE A 655 -10.21 14.42 9.64
N SER A 656 -10.25 13.39 10.47
CA SER A 656 -11.47 12.66 10.79
C SER A 656 -11.74 12.72 12.29
N PHE A 657 -12.99 13.02 12.65
CA PHE A 657 -13.45 13.10 14.04
C PHE A 657 -13.96 11.73 14.48
N PRO A 658 -13.37 11.09 15.51
CA PRO A 658 -13.81 9.78 15.97
C PRO A 658 -15.16 9.85 16.70
N GLU A 659 -16.06 8.90 16.44
CA GLU A 659 -17.28 8.75 17.25
C GLU A 659 -16.95 8.37 18.71
N ARG A 660 -17.72 8.90 19.67
CA ARG A 660 -17.46 8.74 21.11
C ARG A 660 -18.69 8.24 21.86
N SER A 661 -18.63 6.99 22.30
CA SER A 661 -19.70 6.39 23.12
C SER A 661 -19.54 6.65 24.63
N ILE A 662 -18.29 6.82 25.11
CA ILE A 662 -17.95 7.10 26.52
C ILE A 662 -17.62 8.59 26.63
N LEU A 663 -18.41 9.34 27.40
CA LEU A 663 -18.31 10.79 27.52
C LEU A 663 -17.70 11.22 28.87
N PRO A 664 -17.23 12.47 29.02
CA PRO A 664 -16.65 12.97 30.26
C PRO A 664 -17.47 12.82 31.54
N ASP A 665 -18.79 12.72 31.42
CA ASP A 665 -19.72 12.52 32.53
C ASP A 665 -20.01 11.03 32.82
N ASP A 666 -19.45 10.11 32.03
CA ASP A 666 -19.59 8.67 32.20
C ASP A 666 -18.67 8.14 33.32
N PRO A 667 -19.13 7.21 34.18
CA PRO A 667 -18.30 6.58 35.21
C PRO A 667 -17.01 5.92 34.67
N PHE A 668 -17.01 5.44 33.43
CA PHE A 668 -15.85 4.80 32.80
C PHE A 668 -14.86 5.78 32.17
N TYR A 669 -15.14 7.09 32.17
CA TYR A 669 -14.28 8.09 31.54
C TYR A 669 -12.89 8.18 32.18
N GLN A 670 -12.77 7.90 33.49
CA GLN A 670 -11.47 7.83 34.15
C GLN A 670 -10.55 6.76 33.56
N MET A 671 -11.12 5.68 33.02
CA MET A 671 -10.35 4.66 32.31
C MET A 671 -9.81 5.19 30.97
N VAL A 672 -10.58 6.02 30.27
CA VAL A 672 -10.12 6.71 29.05
C VAL A 672 -8.89 7.58 29.36
N LEU A 673 -8.99 8.43 30.39
CA LEU A 673 -7.90 9.32 30.82
C LEU A 673 -6.67 8.53 31.27
N PHE A 674 -6.86 7.48 32.06
CA PHE A 674 -5.79 6.61 32.52
C PHE A 674 -5.02 5.95 31.35
N LEU A 675 -5.75 5.46 30.35
CA LEU A 675 -5.16 4.84 29.17
C LEU A 675 -4.38 5.84 28.31
N GLU A 676 -4.83 7.10 28.25
CA GLU A 676 -4.17 8.17 27.52
C GLU A 676 -2.92 8.67 28.24
N ASN A 677 -2.96 8.84 29.57
CA ASN A 677 -1.81 9.21 30.38
C ASN A 677 -0.69 8.14 30.38
N ARG A 678 -1.02 6.89 30.08
CA ARG A 678 -0.03 5.80 29.89
C ARG A 678 0.57 5.73 28.48
N ARG A 679 0.07 6.49 27.49
CA ARG A 679 0.74 6.59 26.19
C ARG A 679 1.99 7.45 26.38
N SER A 680 3.15 6.92 25.98
CA SER A 680 4.38 7.70 25.96
C SER A 680 4.21 8.84 24.95
N ILE A 681 4.16 10.08 25.44
CA ILE A 681 4.26 11.25 24.59
C ILE A 681 5.66 11.22 23.95
N PRO A 682 5.76 11.33 22.61
CA PRO A 682 7.06 11.42 21.95
C PRO A 682 7.91 12.53 22.57
N LYS A 683 9.22 12.29 22.70
CA LYS A 683 10.16 13.28 23.26
C LYS A 683 10.51 14.39 22.26
N GLU A 684 10.42 14.09 20.97
CA GLU A 684 10.69 15.04 19.91
C GLU A 684 9.51 16.01 19.72
N PRO A 685 9.75 17.33 19.54
CA PRO A 685 8.69 18.33 19.50
C PRO A 685 7.67 18.11 18.39
N LYS A 686 8.11 17.79 17.16
CA LYS A 686 7.22 17.59 15.99
C LYS A 686 6.26 16.39 16.20
N PRO A 687 6.71 15.16 16.51
CA PRO A 687 5.81 14.06 16.82
C PRO A 687 4.90 14.30 18.04
N ALA A 688 5.38 15.05 19.04
CA ALA A 688 4.57 15.41 20.20
C ALA A 688 3.38 16.30 19.82
N ILE A 689 3.57 17.28 18.92
CA ILE A 689 2.52 18.15 18.38
C ILE A 689 1.42 17.32 17.71
N TYR A 690 1.77 16.42 16.79
CA TYR A 690 0.77 15.58 16.11
C TYR A 690 0.04 14.63 17.05
N HIS A 691 0.73 14.11 18.07
CA HIS A 691 0.08 13.30 19.11
C HIS A 691 -0.97 14.13 19.87
N MET A 692 -0.66 15.39 20.20
CA MET A 692 -1.57 16.30 20.90
C MET A 692 -2.74 16.75 20.01
N LEU A 693 -2.50 17.03 18.72
CA LEU A 693 -3.55 17.29 17.73
C LEU A 693 -4.50 16.08 17.58
N GLY A 694 -3.98 14.86 17.65
CA GLY A 694 -4.81 13.66 17.68
C GLY A 694 -5.68 13.54 18.94
N ILE A 695 -5.22 14.05 20.08
CA ILE A 695 -6.02 14.08 21.32
C ILE A 695 -7.04 15.22 21.28
N SER A 696 -6.69 16.39 20.73
CA SER A 696 -7.61 17.52 20.63
C SER A 696 -8.85 17.16 19.79
N LEU A 697 -8.69 16.45 18.68
CA LEU A 697 -9.81 15.90 17.89
C LEU A 697 -10.76 15.02 18.73
N LYS A 698 -10.23 14.20 19.65
CA LYS A 698 -11.06 13.39 20.55
C LYS A 698 -11.82 14.25 21.55
N ARG A 699 -11.17 15.25 22.14
CA ARG A 699 -11.79 16.18 23.10
C ARG A 699 -12.90 16.98 22.43
N VAL A 700 -12.66 17.44 21.22
CA VAL A 700 -13.66 18.12 20.39
C VAL A 700 -14.82 17.20 20.05
N SER A 701 -14.57 15.92 19.75
CA SER A 701 -15.62 14.92 19.53
C SER A 701 -16.45 14.65 20.80
N GLU A 702 -15.82 14.60 21.97
CA GLU A 702 -16.49 14.47 23.27
C GLU A 702 -17.36 15.68 23.58
N ILE A 703 -16.84 16.90 23.36
CA ILE A 703 -17.59 18.15 23.53
C ILE A 703 -18.79 18.18 22.58
N ASN A 704 -18.60 17.86 21.30
CA ASN A 704 -19.68 17.82 20.31
C ASN A 704 -20.79 16.84 20.71
N GLU A 705 -20.44 15.62 21.10
CA GLU A 705 -21.41 14.60 21.48
C GLU A 705 -22.14 14.98 22.79
N MET A 706 -21.46 15.61 23.74
CA MET A 706 -22.11 16.16 24.94
C MET A 706 -23.13 17.23 24.58
N LEU A 707 -22.76 18.17 23.70
CA LEU A 707 -23.66 19.22 23.24
C LEU A 707 -24.86 18.63 22.48
N PHE A 708 -24.61 17.69 21.57
CA PHE A 708 -25.66 16.99 20.83
C PHE A 708 -26.65 16.25 21.76
N ARG A 709 -26.16 15.62 22.83
CA ARG A 709 -26.98 14.97 23.86
C ARG A 709 -27.52 15.92 24.94
N GLN A 710 -27.37 17.24 24.76
CA GLN A 710 -27.80 18.28 25.71
C GLN A 710 -27.24 18.11 27.14
N LYS A 711 -26.03 17.55 27.26
CA LYS A 711 -25.30 17.43 28.52
C LYS A 711 -24.50 18.69 28.81
N ALA A 712 -24.44 19.10 30.06
CA ALA A 712 -23.71 20.29 30.48
C ALA A 712 -22.18 20.10 30.36
N LEU A 713 -21.50 21.02 29.68
CA LEU A 713 -20.05 21.18 29.73
C LEU A 713 -19.65 21.73 31.11
N SER A 714 -18.51 21.25 31.62
CA SER A 714 -17.89 21.74 32.85
C SER A 714 -16.55 22.40 32.54
N GLN A 715 -16.10 23.29 33.43
CA GLN A 715 -14.82 23.99 33.28
C GLN A 715 -13.65 23.01 33.08
N ASN A 716 -13.62 21.89 33.82
CA ASN A 716 -12.58 20.85 33.67
C ASN A 716 -12.53 20.23 32.27
N ILE A 717 -13.66 20.10 31.57
CA ILE A 717 -13.66 19.60 30.18
C ILE A 717 -12.98 20.61 29.27
N VAL A 718 -13.31 21.89 29.45
CA VAL A 718 -12.74 23.00 28.68
C VAL A 718 -11.24 23.17 28.97
N ASP A 719 -10.85 23.17 30.24
CA ASP A 719 -9.45 23.28 30.67
C ASP A 719 -8.58 22.16 30.09
N ARG A 720 -9.12 20.93 30.01
CA ARG A 720 -8.41 19.81 29.40
C ARG A 720 -8.15 20.01 27.91
N TYR A 721 -9.06 20.66 27.20
CA TYR A 721 -8.86 21.01 25.80
C TYR A 721 -7.86 22.15 25.66
N THR A 722 -8.01 23.23 26.42
CA THR A 722 -7.11 24.40 26.30
C THR A 722 -5.68 24.09 26.74
N MET A 723 -5.47 23.22 27.74
CA MET A 723 -4.13 22.73 28.10
C MET A 723 -3.43 21.99 26.95
N LEU A 724 -4.17 21.27 26.09
CA LEU A 724 -3.60 20.65 24.89
C LEU A 724 -3.15 21.71 23.90
N LEU A 725 -3.96 22.76 23.69
CA LEU A 725 -3.60 23.88 22.82
C LEU A 725 -2.34 24.61 23.30
N HIS A 726 -2.21 24.86 24.61
CA HIS A 726 -0.99 25.44 25.19
C HIS A 726 0.23 24.52 25.04
N SER A 727 0.03 23.21 25.19
CA SER A 727 1.11 22.22 25.02
C SER A 727 1.58 22.12 23.56
N ILE A 728 0.66 22.24 22.60
CA ILE A 728 0.97 22.35 21.16
C ILE A 728 1.80 23.61 20.92
N GLU A 729 1.38 24.75 21.48
CA GLU A 729 2.10 26.03 21.38
C GLU A 729 3.52 25.94 21.94
N GLU A 730 3.69 25.31 23.11
CA GLU A 730 5.00 25.14 23.75
C GLU A 730 5.94 24.24 22.93
N ASN A 731 5.44 23.12 22.41
CA ASN A 731 6.25 22.22 21.60
C ASN A 731 6.58 22.82 20.24
N PHE A 732 5.67 23.61 19.65
CA PHE A 732 5.94 24.33 18.41
C PHE A 732 7.15 25.26 18.53
N ARG A 733 7.27 25.98 19.65
CA ARG A 733 8.42 26.86 19.92
C ARG A 733 9.75 26.12 19.99
N LYS A 734 9.74 24.83 20.34
CA LYS A 734 10.92 23.96 20.45
C LYS A 734 11.35 23.34 19.13
N LEU A 735 10.64 23.56 18.02
CA LEU A 735 11.01 23.02 16.71
C LEU A 735 12.38 23.57 16.26
N PRO A 736 13.29 22.71 15.76
CA PRO A 736 14.69 23.06 15.51
C PRO A 736 14.90 23.86 14.22
N SER A 737 14.09 23.64 13.18
CA SER A 737 14.26 24.24 11.85
C SER A 737 13.10 25.15 11.45
N LEU A 738 13.37 26.16 10.61
CA LEU A 738 12.34 27.03 10.05
C LEU A 738 11.36 26.25 9.17
N GLN A 739 11.86 25.29 8.40
CA GLN A 739 11.05 24.39 7.59
C GLN A 739 10.02 23.61 8.43
N GLU A 740 10.45 23.00 9.54
CA GLU A 740 9.52 22.30 10.43
C GLU A 740 8.50 23.24 11.04
N LYS A 741 8.89 24.46 11.41
CA LYS A 741 7.95 25.46 11.93
C LYS A 741 6.89 25.83 10.89
N ILE A 742 7.27 26.00 9.62
CA ILE A 742 6.32 26.30 8.55
C ILE A 742 5.34 25.15 8.34
N GLU A 743 5.86 23.94 8.16
CA GLU A 743 5.06 22.74 7.91
C GLU A 743 4.07 22.48 9.06
N VAL A 744 4.57 22.51 10.29
CA VAL A 744 3.75 22.21 11.46
C VAL A 744 2.75 23.34 11.74
N ALA A 745 3.08 24.60 11.45
CA ALA A 745 2.14 25.72 11.62
C ALA A 745 0.94 25.60 10.67
N GLN A 746 1.18 25.21 9.42
CA GLN A 746 0.13 24.96 8.44
C GLN A 746 -0.79 23.82 8.90
N ASP A 747 -0.23 22.69 9.33
CA ASP A 747 -1.03 21.58 9.84
C ASP A 747 -1.83 21.97 11.09
N ILE A 748 -1.22 22.65 12.06
CA ILE A 748 -1.94 23.09 13.26
C ILE A 748 -3.14 23.95 12.86
N ARG A 749 -2.98 24.89 11.92
CA ARG A 749 -4.09 25.72 11.42
C ARG A 749 -5.20 24.88 10.79
N ASP A 750 -4.85 23.90 9.96
CA ASP A 750 -5.85 23.02 9.33
C ASP A 750 -6.62 22.21 10.37
N TYR A 751 -5.95 21.66 11.38
CA TYR A 751 -6.59 20.95 12.49
C TYR A 751 -7.49 21.88 13.32
N LEU A 752 -7.00 23.05 13.72
CA LEU A 752 -7.77 24.02 14.51
C LEU A 752 -9.01 24.52 13.76
N ARG A 753 -8.89 24.77 12.45
CA ARG A 753 -10.01 25.13 11.59
C ARG A 753 -11.03 24.00 11.51
N ALA A 754 -10.59 22.76 11.33
CA ALA A 754 -11.48 21.61 11.32
C ALA A 754 -12.21 21.46 12.66
N GLU A 755 -11.50 21.59 13.79
CA GLU A 755 -12.09 21.52 15.13
C GLU A 755 -13.13 22.61 15.38
N ARG A 756 -12.82 23.86 15.02
CA ARG A 756 -13.78 24.97 15.06
C ARG A 756 -15.01 24.64 14.23
N ASN A 757 -14.82 24.23 12.99
CA ASN A 757 -15.90 23.94 12.05
C ASN A 757 -16.76 22.76 12.50
N PHE A 758 -16.19 21.79 13.22
CA PHE A 758 -16.91 20.65 13.78
C PHE A 758 -17.78 21.04 14.97
N LEU A 759 -17.32 21.93 15.86
CA LEU A 759 -18.10 22.38 17.02
C LEU A 759 -19.16 23.44 16.68
N ARG A 760 -18.89 24.27 15.67
CA ARG A 760 -19.69 25.46 15.33
C ARG A 760 -21.17 25.20 15.09
N PRO A 761 -21.62 24.09 14.46
CA PRO A 761 -23.05 23.81 14.27
C PRO A 761 -23.87 23.70 15.55
N ASN A 762 -23.22 23.51 16.71
CA ASN A 762 -23.90 23.49 18.01
C ASN A 762 -24.33 24.88 18.47
N LEU A 763 -23.72 25.95 17.94
CA LEU A 763 -24.15 27.33 18.19
C LEU A 763 -25.61 27.50 17.74
N ASN A 764 -26.43 28.13 18.57
CA ASN A 764 -27.88 28.36 18.38
C ASN A 764 -28.80 27.12 18.39
N LYS A 765 -28.32 25.92 18.04
CA LYS A 765 -29.15 24.68 18.01
C LYS A 765 -29.14 23.91 19.35
N ASN A 766 -27.95 23.67 19.90
CA ASN A 766 -27.74 22.71 21.00
C ASN A 766 -27.22 23.35 22.29
N VAL A 767 -26.81 24.62 22.24
CA VAL A 767 -26.20 25.34 23.38
C VAL A 767 -27.19 26.39 23.91
N PRO A 768 -27.76 26.21 25.11
CA PRO A 768 -28.61 27.23 25.73
C PRO A 768 -27.78 28.45 26.20
N ALA A 769 -28.44 29.62 26.24
CA ALA A 769 -27.85 30.85 26.77
C ALA A 769 -27.39 30.67 28.23
N GLY A 770 -26.26 31.29 28.60
CA GLY A 770 -25.69 31.21 29.95
C GLY A 770 -24.29 30.58 29.96
N ILE A 771 -23.93 29.90 31.06
CA ILE A 771 -22.57 29.40 31.30
C ILE A 771 -22.02 28.48 30.19
N GLN A 772 -22.89 27.69 29.54
CA GLN A 772 -22.52 26.81 28.43
C GLN A 772 -22.03 27.58 27.20
N THR A 773 -22.67 28.73 26.91
CA THR A 773 -22.26 29.63 25.82
C THR A 773 -20.91 30.30 26.15
N VAL A 774 -20.69 30.68 27.41
CA VAL A 774 -19.41 31.28 27.87
C VAL A 774 -18.25 30.28 27.73
N LEU A 775 -18.47 29.03 28.18
CA LEU A 775 -17.47 27.97 28.10
C LEU A 775 -17.09 27.62 26.66
N LEU A 776 -18.08 27.52 25.77
CA LEU A 776 -17.83 27.28 24.35
C LEU A 776 -17.21 28.50 23.66
N GLY A 777 -17.59 29.71 24.06
CA GLY A 777 -16.96 30.95 23.62
C GLY A 777 -15.47 31.02 23.99
N TYR A 778 -15.10 30.51 25.16
CA TYR A 778 -13.70 30.40 25.58
C TYR A 778 -12.91 29.42 24.70
N ILE A 779 -13.50 28.27 24.33
CA ILE A 779 -12.90 27.32 23.37
C ILE A 779 -12.64 28.02 22.03
N PHE A 780 -13.66 28.68 21.46
CA PHE A 780 -13.51 29.39 20.19
C PHE A 780 -12.49 30.53 20.27
N GLY A 781 -12.43 31.23 21.41
CA GLY A 781 -11.43 32.26 21.69
C GLY A 781 -10.00 31.71 21.68
N GLU A 782 -9.75 30.60 22.35
CA GLU A 782 -8.42 29.95 22.37
C GLU A 782 -8.02 29.40 21.00
N ILE A 783 -8.96 28.76 20.27
CA ILE A 783 -8.71 28.32 18.90
C ILE A 783 -8.31 29.51 18.01
N SER A 784 -9.06 30.61 18.08
CA SER A 784 -8.82 31.79 17.25
C SER A 784 -7.52 32.50 17.62
N ARG A 785 -7.19 32.57 18.92
CA ARG A 785 -5.90 33.10 19.41
C ARG A 785 -4.74 32.31 18.81
N LEU A 786 -4.82 30.99 18.88
CA LEU A 786 -3.76 30.10 18.44
C LEU A 786 -3.64 30.05 16.91
N GLU A 787 -4.78 30.08 16.18
CA GLU A 787 -4.80 30.21 14.72
C GLU A 787 -4.07 31.49 14.29
N LYS A 788 -4.42 32.65 14.88
CA LYS A 788 -3.78 33.93 14.60
C LYS A 788 -2.29 33.95 14.95
N GLN A 789 -1.89 33.23 15.98
CA GLN A 789 -0.48 33.11 16.36
C GLN A 789 0.34 32.30 15.35
N PHE A 790 -0.29 31.35 14.66
CA PHE A 790 0.32 30.55 13.59
C PHE A 790 0.09 31.13 12.20
N GLU A 791 -0.60 32.27 12.09
CA GLU A 791 -0.57 33.16 10.92
C GLU A 791 0.73 33.96 10.95
N LEU A 792 1.80 33.37 10.42
CA LEU A 792 3.10 34.03 10.30
C LEU A 792 3.06 35.02 9.11
N PRO A 793 3.16 36.35 9.31
CA PRO A 793 3.05 37.34 8.23
C PRO A 793 4.14 37.20 7.16
N GLU A 794 5.34 36.78 7.56
CA GLU A 794 6.48 36.52 6.69
C GLU A 794 6.29 35.29 5.77
N LEU A 795 5.24 34.49 6.03
CA LEU A 795 4.97 33.19 5.42
C LEU A 795 3.52 33.05 4.93
N SER A 796 2.72 34.11 5.03
CA SER A 796 1.38 34.11 4.47
C SER A 796 1.51 34.11 2.94
N LEU A 797 0.88 33.13 2.29
CA LEU A 797 0.65 33.13 0.84
C LEU A 797 -0.17 34.36 0.37
N GLU A 798 -0.62 35.20 1.30
CA GLU A 798 -1.61 36.25 1.12
C GLU A 798 -1.04 37.64 0.88
N GLU A 799 0.19 37.93 1.32
CA GLU A 799 0.67 39.33 1.35
C GLU A 799 2.07 39.55 0.77
N SER A 800 2.82 38.49 0.45
CA SER A 800 4.17 38.67 -0.07
C SER A 800 4.24 38.39 -1.57
N ASN A 801 4.73 39.38 -2.31
CA ASN A 801 5.29 39.16 -3.63
C ASN A 801 6.57 38.32 -3.59
N ASN A 802 6.87 37.71 -2.45
CA ASN A 802 8.13 37.07 -2.17
C ASN A 802 7.94 35.56 -2.24
N ARG A 803 8.93 34.86 -2.81
CA ARG A 803 9.06 33.42 -2.76
C ARG A 803 10.35 33.11 -2.05
N VAL A 804 10.22 32.46 -0.89
CA VAL A 804 11.35 32.07 -0.05
C VAL A 804 11.75 30.64 -0.40
N TYR A 805 13.02 30.49 -0.72
CA TYR A 805 13.71 29.24 -0.99
C TYR A 805 14.82 29.05 0.04
N GLN A 806 15.19 27.80 0.29
CA GLN A 806 16.32 27.45 1.14
C GLN A 806 17.26 26.48 0.43
N PHE A 807 18.54 26.60 0.71
CA PHE A 807 19.54 25.65 0.27
C PHE A 807 20.75 25.68 1.20
N SER A 808 21.57 24.63 1.14
CA SER A 808 22.83 24.57 1.86
C SER A 808 23.98 24.31 0.90
N LEU A 809 25.09 24.97 1.17
CA LEU A 809 26.36 24.79 0.50
C LEU A 809 27.27 23.91 1.35
N LEU A 810 28.10 23.12 0.67
CA LEU A 810 29.15 22.27 1.25
C LEU A 810 30.51 22.79 0.76
N GLY A 811 30.79 24.05 1.07
CA GLY A 811 31.96 24.81 0.60
C GLY A 811 31.59 26.08 -0.15
N ASP A 812 32.50 27.04 -0.17
CA ASP A 812 32.37 28.29 -0.92
C ASP A 812 32.24 28.00 -2.43
N GLY A 813 31.32 28.66 -3.11
CA GLY A 813 31.10 28.48 -4.55
C GLY A 813 30.55 29.72 -5.25
N GLU A 814 30.77 29.83 -6.56
CA GLU A 814 30.18 30.87 -7.40
C GLU A 814 29.08 30.27 -8.28
N PHE A 815 27.89 30.85 -8.21
CA PHE A 815 26.69 30.35 -8.87
C PHE A 815 26.02 31.45 -9.68
N GLU A 816 25.55 31.10 -10.87
CA GLU A 816 24.60 31.90 -11.63
C GLU A 816 23.18 31.57 -11.16
N ILE A 817 22.43 32.60 -10.78
CA ILE A 817 21.04 32.42 -10.33
C ILE A 817 20.13 32.58 -11.53
N LEU A 818 19.50 31.47 -11.93
CA LEU A 818 18.59 31.37 -13.06
C LEU A 818 17.15 31.17 -12.56
N VAL A 819 16.20 31.90 -13.13
CA VAL A 819 14.77 31.72 -12.86
C VAL A 819 14.05 31.50 -14.17
N ARG A 820 13.25 30.43 -14.27
CA ARG A 820 12.46 30.14 -15.47
C ARG A 820 11.32 31.15 -15.57
N THR A 821 11.15 31.73 -16.75
CA THR A 821 10.20 32.83 -16.96
C THR A 821 8.79 32.33 -17.26
N ASP A 822 8.62 31.08 -17.68
CA ASP A 822 7.34 30.53 -18.17
C ASP A 822 6.21 30.67 -17.14
N GLU A 823 6.54 30.61 -15.84
CA GLU A 823 5.58 30.70 -14.74
C GLU A 823 5.05 32.12 -14.51
N PHE A 824 5.89 33.14 -14.69
CA PHE A 824 5.53 34.53 -14.36
C PHE A 824 5.45 35.47 -15.56
N ARG A 825 5.87 35.04 -16.76
CA ARG A 825 5.80 35.82 -18.02
C ARG A 825 4.44 36.49 -18.25
N PRO A 826 3.28 35.87 -17.97
CA PRO A 826 1.98 36.53 -18.17
C PRO A 826 1.71 37.74 -17.28
N PHE A 827 2.47 37.90 -16.18
CA PHE A 827 2.21 38.90 -15.12
C PHE A 827 3.23 40.03 -15.08
N ILE A 828 4.35 39.87 -15.77
CA ILE A 828 5.38 40.90 -15.86
C ILE A 828 5.24 41.65 -17.18
N ARG A 829 5.27 42.97 -17.10
CA ARG A 829 5.35 43.91 -18.22
C ARG A 829 6.71 44.57 -18.21
N GLU A 830 7.08 45.13 -19.36
CA GLU A 830 8.25 45.99 -19.45
C GLU A 830 8.19 47.10 -18.40
N GLY A 831 9.29 47.28 -17.66
CA GLY A 831 9.39 48.24 -16.55
C GLY A 831 9.05 47.68 -15.16
N ASN A 832 8.50 46.47 -15.01
CA ASN A 832 8.34 45.85 -13.69
C ASN A 832 9.70 45.50 -13.06
N GLN A 833 9.81 45.60 -11.73
CA GLN A 833 11.03 45.25 -10.97
C GLN A 833 10.95 43.84 -10.39
N LEU A 834 12.03 43.08 -10.54
CA LEU A 834 12.25 41.78 -9.90
C LEU A 834 13.50 41.87 -9.02
N ALA A 835 13.44 41.35 -7.80
CA ALA A 835 14.57 41.43 -6.87
C ALA A 835 14.88 40.07 -6.24
N ILE A 836 16.16 39.80 -6.00
CA ILE A 836 16.62 38.66 -5.22
C ILE A 836 17.36 39.17 -3.99
N SER A 837 16.94 38.69 -2.83
CA SER A 837 17.65 38.84 -1.57
C SER A 837 18.18 37.49 -1.09
N ILE A 838 19.39 37.47 -0.54
CA ILE A 838 19.96 36.27 0.09
C ILE A 838 20.31 36.62 1.52
N ASP A 839 19.90 35.76 2.46
CA ASP A 839 20.07 35.96 3.90
C ASP A 839 19.58 37.34 4.36
N ASN A 840 18.39 37.71 3.87
CA ASN A 840 17.73 39.00 4.08
C ASN A 840 18.51 40.23 3.59
N LYS A 841 19.52 40.07 2.73
CA LYS A 841 20.24 41.16 2.08
C LYS A 841 19.91 41.19 0.60
N LEU A 842 19.50 42.35 0.09
CA LEU A 842 19.27 42.56 -1.34
C LEU A 842 20.59 42.33 -2.10
N VAL A 843 20.58 41.35 -3.02
CA VAL A 843 21.75 40.99 -3.83
C VAL A 843 21.67 41.65 -5.20
N ARG A 844 20.51 41.56 -5.86
CA ARG A 844 20.33 42.05 -7.23
C ARG A 844 18.88 42.47 -7.47
N GLU A 845 18.72 43.54 -8.23
CA GLU A 845 17.46 44.01 -8.77
C GLU A 845 17.55 44.09 -10.30
N LEU A 846 16.49 43.69 -11.00
CA LEU A 846 16.37 43.72 -12.44
C LEU A 846 15.07 44.42 -12.86
N ILE A 847 15.16 45.26 -13.89
CA ILE A 847 14.00 45.84 -14.56
C ILE A 847 13.68 44.96 -15.76
N VAL A 848 12.44 44.48 -15.85
CA VAL A 848 11.96 43.63 -16.95
C VAL A 848 11.99 44.41 -18.27
N THR A 849 12.61 43.83 -19.29
CA THR A 849 12.71 44.34 -20.66
C THR A 849 12.07 43.37 -21.65
N ASP A 850 11.78 43.80 -22.89
CA ASP A 850 11.25 42.90 -23.94
C ASP A 850 12.18 41.70 -24.22
N MET A 851 13.50 41.89 -24.08
CA MET A 851 14.47 40.79 -24.20
C MET A 851 14.31 39.75 -23.08
N ILE A 852 14.05 40.19 -21.84
CA ILE A 852 13.80 39.30 -20.69
C ILE A 852 12.50 38.51 -20.89
N LEU A 853 11.48 39.11 -21.49
CA LEU A 853 10.20 38.45 -21.76
C LEU A 853 10.32 37.33 -22.80
N ARG A 854 11.30 37.40 -23.71
CA ARG A 854 11.53 36.38 -24.77
C ARG A 854 12.43 35.23 -24.34
N SER A 855 13.28 35.42 -23.33
CA SER A 855 14.19 34.38 -22.83
C SER A 855 13.44 33.36 -21.97
N ARG A 856 13.75 32.06 -22.10
CA ARG A 856 13.17 31.02 -21.24
C ARG A 856 13.70 31.08 -19.80
N TRP A 857 14.98 31.39 -19.64
CA TRP A 857 15.63 31.58 -18.34
C TRP A 857 16.13 33.01 -18.19
N LEU A 858 15.83 33.59 -17.03
CA LEU A 858 16.29 34.90 -16.61
C LEU A 858 17.48 34.74 -15.67
N SER A 859 18.60 35.36 -16.01
CA SER A 859 19.80 35.39 -15.16
C SER A 859 19.81 36.61 -14.25
N PHE A 860 19.91 36.38 -12.95
CA PHE A 860 20.27 37.38 -11.94
C PHE A 860 21.78 37.49 -11.77
N GLY A 861 22.55 36.90 -12.69
CA GLY A 861 24.01 36.86 -12.73
C GLY A 861 24.65 36.05 -11.62
N ARG A 862 25.96 36.24 -11.50
CA ARG A 862 26.83 35.39 -10.69
C ARG A 862 27.04 35.95 -9.30
N LEU A 863 26.99 35.07 -8.32
CA LEU A 863 27.21 35.38 -6.92
C LEU A 863 28.09 34.32 -6.28
N ARG A 864 29.10 34.78 -5.53
CA ARG A 864 29.90 33.93 -4.66
C ARG A 864 29.24 33.82 -3.28
N LEU A 865 28.96 32.60 -2.86
CA LEU A 865 28.33 32.28 -1.58
C LEU A 865 29.27 31.42 -0.72
N PRO A 866 29.37 31.71 0.59
CA PRO A 866 30.22 30.95 1.50
C PRO A 866 29.62 29.58 1.85
N ASP A 867 30.41 28.69 2.46
CA ASP A 867 29.89 27.47 3.08
C ASP A 867 28.79 27.77 4.11
N GLY A 868 27.70 26.99 4.11
CA GLY A 868 26.63 27.12 5.09
C GLY A 868 25.21 27.10 4.53
N PHE A 869 24.26 27.41 5.40
CA PHE A 869 22.84 27.44 5.08
C PHE A 869 22.44 28.84 4.61
N HIS A 870 21.66 28.91 3.53
CA HIS A 870 21.23 30.17 2.92
C HIS A 870 19.73 30.18 2.68
N THR A 871 19.16 31.39 2.76
CA THR A 871 17.78 31.68 2.38
C THR A 871 17.77 32.62 1.19
N LEU A 872 17.00 32.30 0.16
CA LEU A 872 16.84 33.14 -1.03
C LEU A 872 15.39 33.59 -1.13
N THR A 873 15.18 34.89 -1.23
CA THR A 873 13.88 35.51 -1.39
C THR A 873 13.80 36.14 -2.78
N LEU A 874 12.91 35.62 -3.62
CA LEU A 874 12.60 36.17 -4.94
C LEU A 874 11.34 37.03 -4.87
N SER A 875 11.48 38.32 -5.15
CA SER A 875 10.43 39.33 -5.06
C SER A 875 9.86 39.70 -6.43
N PHE A 876 8.53 39.73 -6.54
CA PHE A 876 7.74 40.06 -7.71
C PHE A 876 7.01 41.41 -7.53
N PRO A 877 6.45 42.00 -8.62
CA PRO A 877 5.45 43.05 -8.49
C PRO A 877 4.13 42.51 -7.90
N GLN A 878 3.35 43.40 -7.27
CA GLN A 878 2.09 43.02 -6.64
C GLN A 878 1.06 42.61 -7.69
N GLN A 879 0.50 41.41 -7.54
CA GLN A 879 -0.49 40.90 -8.47
C GLN A 879 -1.88 41.49 -8.17
N PRO A 880 -2.59 42.02 -9.17
CA PRO A 880 -4.00 42.32 -9.02
C PRO A 880 -4.79 41.01 -9.00
N GLY A 881 -5.40 40.65 -7.87
CA GLY A 881 -6.38 39.57 -7.86
C GLY A 881 -7.65 40.01 -8.58
N SER A 882 -8.22 39.13 -9.39
CA SER A 882 -9.44 39.44 -10.13
C SER A 882 -10.65 39.12 -9.26
N THR A 883 -11.50 40.12 -9.02
CA THR A 883 -12.83 39.90 -8.43
C THR A 883 -13.77 39.44 -9.52
N HIS A 884 -14.52 38.37 -9.26
CA HIS A 884 -15.44 37.80 -10.23
C HIS A 884 -16.88 37.95 -9.73
N GLU A 885 -17.74 38.52 -10.57
CA GLU A 885 -19.18 38.53 -10.36
C GLU A 885 -19.75 37.13 -10.65
N MET A 886 -20.73 36.71 -9.87
CA MET A 886 -21.42 35.43 -10.02
C MET A 886 -22.79 35.67 -10.65
N SER A 887 -23.16 34.82 -11.60
CA SER A 887 -24.45 34.86 -12.30
C SER A 887 -25.12 33.49 -12.20
N PHE A 888 -26.41 33.40 -12.53
CA PHE A 888 -27.10 32.12 -12.53
C PHE A 888 -26.39 31.10 -13.43
N VAL A 889 -26.15 29.89 -12.92
CA VAL A 889 -25.54 28.79 -13.68
C VAL A 889 -26.33 27.51 -13.47
N GLU A 890 -26.67 26.84 -14.56
CA GLU A 890 -27.29 25.52 -14.54
C GLU A 890 -26.22 24.43 -14.29
N THR A 891 -26.42 23.64 -13.25
CA THR A 891 -25.52 22.54 -12.85
C THR A 891 -26.33 21.30 -12.48
N GLU A 892 -25.70 20.14 -12.36
CA GLU A 892 -26.32 18.90 -11.85
C GLU A 892 -26.93 19.04 -10.43
N PHE A 893 -26.53 20.09 -9.70
CA PHE A 893 -27.07 20.43 -8.38
C PHE A 893 -28.20 21.47 -8.43
N SER A 894 -28.52 22.01 -9.61
CA SER A 894 -29.62 22.93 -9.86
C SER A 894 -30.92 22.14 -10.07
N VAL A 895 -31.51 21.64 -8.99
CA VAL A 895 -32.81 20.93 -9.06
C VAL A 895 -33.94 21.97 -8.95
N PRO A 896 -34.81 22.12 -9.96
CA PRO A 896 -35.90 23.09 -9.93
C PRO A 896 -36.81 22.87 -8.71
N GLY A 897 -36.91 23.88 -7.84
CA GLY A 897 -37.71 23.84 -6.62
C GLY A 897 -36.96 23.47 -5.34
N ASP A 898 -35.72 22.98 -5.42
CA ASP A 898 -34.90 22.59 -4.26
C ASP A 898 -33.66 23.48 -4.08
N ASN A 899 -32.85 23.68 -5.13
CA ASN A 899 -31.60 24.45 -5.07
C ASN A 899 -31.42 25.37 -6.28
N THR A 900 -31.02 26.62 -6.03
CA THR A 900 -30.58 27.56 -7.06
C THR A 900 -29.06 27.75 -6.98
N CYS A 901 -28.39 27.82 -8.13
CA CYS A 901 -26.94 27.94 -8.20
C CYS A 901 -26.51 29.21 -8.94
N PHE A 902 -25.51 29.89 -8.39
CA PHE A 902 -24.85 31.04 -9.00
C PHE A 902 -23.35 30.79 -9.08
N GLY A 903 -22.73 31.09 -10.20
CA GLY A 903 -21.32 30.83 -10.42
C GLY A 903 -20.66 31.78 -11.39
N THR A 904 -19.35 31.65 -11.47
CA THR A 904 -18.49 32.43 -12.36
C THR A 904 -17.47 31.52 -13.03
N ARG A 905 -17.08 31.87 -14.25
CA ARG A 905 -16.02 31.16 -15.00
C ARG A 905 -14.76 32.00 -14.95
N ALA A 906 -13.66 31.38 -14.53
CA ALA A 906 -12.36 32.02 -14.49
C ALA A 906 -11.41 31.30 -15.44
N ASN A 907 -10.76 32.07 -16.32
CA ASN A 907 -9.71 31.54 -17.18
C ASN A 907 -8.51 31.16 -16.31
N VAL A 908 -8.06 29.92 -16.44
CA VAL A 908 -6.89 29.41 -15.72
C VAL A 908 -5.97 28.72 -16.72
N GLY A 909 -4.66 28.84 -16.52
CA GLY A 909 -3.69 28.11 -17.30
C GLY A 909 -3.58 26.66 -16.83
N SER A 910 -3.46 25.75 -17.79
CA SER A 910 -3.19 24.33 -17.56
C SER A 910 -1.97 24.12 -16.66
N GLN A 911 -2.05 23.17 -15.72
CA GLN A 911 -0.97 22.81 -14.77
C GLN A 911 -0.47 23.97 -13.89
N LYS A 912 -1.32 24.97 -13.64
CA LYS A 912 -1.00 26.09 -12.75
C LYS A 912 -1.82 26.06 -11.46
N LEU A 913 -1.30 26.72 -10.44
CA LEU A 913 -1.91 26.84 -9.13
C LEU A 913 -2.60 28.18 -9.00
N TYR A 914 -3.84 28.16 -8.51
CA TYR A 914 -4.62 29.36 -8.22
C TYR A 914 -5.11 29.31 -6.79
N LYS A 915 -5.23 30.49 -6.19
CA LYS A 915 -5.87 30.71 -4.91
C LYS A 915 -7.25 31.27 -5.14
N LEU A 916 -8.24 30.67 -4.51
CA LEU A 916 -9.62 31.13 -4.43
C LEU A 916 -9.90 31.61 -3.01
N ASP A 917 -10.09 32.91 -2.85
CA ASP A 917 -10.61 33.52 -1.63
C ASP A 917 -12.10 33.81 -1.81
N ALA A 918 -12.93 33.06 -1.09
CA ALA A 918 -14.37 33.29 -1.02
C ALA A 918 -14.72 33.96 0.30
N PHE A 919 -15.03 35.25 0.25
CA PHE A 919 -15.58 36.00 1.38
C PHE A 919 -17.09 35.89 1.34
N TYR A 920 -17.71 35.49 2.46
CA TYR A 920 -19.14 35.24 2.48
C TYR A 920 -19.79 35.52 3.82
N LEU A 921 -21.03 36.03 3.81
CA LEU A 921 -21.95 36.04 4.94
C LEU A 921 -23.07 35.03 4.64
N ASN A 922 -23.15 33.94 5.39
CA ASN A 922 -24.20 32.94 5.20
C ASN A 922 -25.11 32.89 6.43
N ASP A 923 -26.13 33.73 6.46
CA ASP A 923 -27.12 33.79 7.54
C ASP A 923 -28.46 33.12 7.18
N PHE A 924 -28.55 32.48 6.00
CA PHE A 924 -29.81 32.05 5.41
C PHE A 924 -29.95 30.53 5.16
N SER A 925 -28.85 29.77 4.97
CA SER A 925 -28.95 28.34 4.64
C SER A 925 -27.83 27.48 5.23
N ASP A 926 -28.18 26.37 5.88
CA ASP A 926 -27.22 25.36 6.34
C ASP A 926 -26.77 24.37 5.25
N ASN A 927 -27.29 24.52 4.02
CA ASN A 927 -26.94 23.71 2.87
C ASN A 927 -26.35 24.54 1.71
N LEU A 928 -25.51 25.52 2.04
CA LEU A 928 -24.75 26.28 1.05
C LEU A 928 -23.48 25.54 0.65
N LEU A 929 -23.35 25.19 -0.63
CA LEU A 929 -22.23 24.43 -1.17
C LEU A 929 -21.44 25.27 -2.18
N LEU A 930 -20.13 25.35 -2.00
CA LEU A 930 -19.15 25.89 -2.95
C LEU A 930 -18.54 24.73 -3.75
N PHE A 931 -18.71 24.77 -5.06
CA PHE A 931 -18.17 23.78 -5.99
C PHE A 931 -17.15 24.42 -6.91
N ILE A 932 -16.10 23.66 -7.21
CA ILE A 932 -15.07 24.04 -8.17
C ILE A 932 -14.97 22.93 -9.21
N TRP A 933 -15.32 23.23 -10.45
CA TRP A 933 -15.11 22.33 -11.58
C TRP A 933 -14.03 22.86 -12.49
N ASP A 934 -13.25 21.93 -12.98
CA ASP A 934 -12.29 22.10 -14.04
C ASP A 934 -12.96 21.77 -15.38
N GLN A 935 -12.86 22.67 -16.35
CA GLN A 935 -13.40 22.47 -17.70
C GLN A 935 -12.23 22.24 -18.67
N GLY A 936 -12.02 20.98 -19.03
CA GLY A 936 -11.08 20.55 -20.06
C GLY A 936 -11.73 20.44 -21.44
N VAL A 937 -10.93 20.07 -22.45
CA VAL A 937 -11.39 19.93 -23.85
C VAL A 937 -12.36 18.76 -24.04
N THR A 938 -12.20 17.67 -23.27
CA THR A 938 -12.95 16.42 -23.45
C THR A 938 -13.81 16.02 -22.24
N ALA A 939 -13.61 16.62 -21.06
CA ALA A 939 -14.36 16.30 -19.85
C ALA A 939 -14.39 17.46 -18.82
N ARG A 940 -15.46 17.52 -18.02
CA ARG A 940 -15.60 18.37 -16.83
C ARG A 940 -15.28 17.56 -15.59
N LYS A 941 -14.40 18.07 -14.71
CA LYS A 941 -13.94 17.35 -13.50
C LYS A 941 -14.21 18.17 -12.25
N LEU A 942 -14.96 17.61 -11.29
CA LEU A 942 -15.14 18.24 -9.98
C LEU A 942 -13.81 18.18 -9.21
N LYS A 943 -13.25 19.34 -8.90
CA LYS A 943 -11.99 19.48 -8.15
C LYS A 943 -12.23 19.53 -6.66
N ASN A 944 -13.28 20.22 -6.25
CA ASN A 944 -13.59 20.40 -4.85
C ASN A 944 -15.08 20.70 -4.63
N ALA A 945 -15.62 20.23 -3.51
CA ALA A 945 -16.95 20.53 -3.05
C ALA A 945 -16.89 20.79 -1.54
N VAL A 946 -17.25 22.00 -1.13
CA VAL A 946 -17.10 22.46 0.24
C VAL A 946 -18.41 23.05 0.71
N ARG A 947 -18.94 22.54 1.83
CA ARG A 947 -20.08 23.18 2.48
C ARG A 947 -19.61 24.46 3.19
N LEU A 948 -20.17 25.59 2.77
CA LEU A 948 -20.00 26.87 3.44
C LEU A 948 -20.97 26.92 4.62
N LEU A 949 -20.41 27.29 5.76
CA LEU A 949 -21.08 27.16 7.05
C LEU A 949 -21.95 28.39 7.33
N VAL A 950 -23.03 28.22 8.12
CA VAL A 950 -23.85 29.36 8.57
C VAL A 950 -23.05 30.24 9.54
N SER A 951 -23.04 31.55 9.33
CA SER A 951 -22.41 32.55 10.20
C SER A 951 -23.16 33.88 10.11
N GLY A 952 -23.31 34.55 11.26
CA GLY A 952 -23.80 35.93 11.34
C GLY A 952 -22.70 36.98 11.14
N LEU A 953 -21.48 36.55 10.81
CA LEU A 953 -20.33 37.39 10.49
C LEU A 953 -19.80 37.03 9.11
N THR A 954 -19.13 37.97 8.45
CA THR A 954 -18.43 37.69 7.20
C THR A 954 -17.24 36.75 7.46
N GLU A 955 -17.23 35.63 6.77
CA GLU A 955 -16.22 34.58 6.83
C GLU A 955 -15.34 34.58 5.58
N LYS A 956 -14.17 33.98 5.68
CA LYS A 956 -13.28 33.72 4.54
C LYS A 956 -13.06 32.22 4.40
N ASN A 957 -13.33 31.70 3.21
CA ASN A 957 -12.97 30.33 2.81
C ASN A 957 -11.88 30.38 1.74
N GLU A 958 -10.78 29.67 1.99
CA GLU A 958 -9.63 29.63 1.08
C GLU A 958 -9.52 28.24 0.44
N GLN A 959 -9.47 28.21 -0.89
CA GLN A 959 -9.21 27.01 -1.67
C GLN A 959 -8.01 27.20 -2.59
N ILE A 960 -7.18 26.16 -2.72
CA ILE A 960 -6.17 26.09 -3.78
C ILE A 960 -6.78 25.29 -4.93
N ILE A 961 -6.71 25.83 -6.13
CA ILE A 961 -7.17 25.21 -7.36
C ILE A 961 -5.93 24.83 -8.16
N GLU A 962 -5.70 23.53 -8.30
CA GLU A 962 -4.70 23.00 -9.24
C GLU A 962 -5.42 22.69 -10.56
N ALA A 963 -5.15 23.51 -11.58
CA ALA A 963 -5.70 23.30 -12.92
C ALA A 963 -5.11 22.01 -13.51
N SER A 964 -5.97 21.11 -13.98
CA SER A 964 -5.50 19.90 -14.64
C SER A 964 -4.78 20.22 -15.95
N GLU A 965 -4.08 19.21 -16.47
CA GLU A 965 -3.54 19.27 -17.81
C GLU A 965 -4.68 19.39 -18.85
N GLY A 966 -4.57 20.38 -19.74
CA GLY A 966 -5.58 20.66 -20.78
C GLY A 966 -6.74 21.55 -20.32
N THR A 967 -6.76 21.99 -19.06
CA THR A 967 -7.75 22.94 -18.53
C THR A 967 -7.59 24.32 -19.14
N LYS A 968 -8.72 24.96 -19.48
CA LYS A 968 -8.74 26.35 -19.95
C LYS A 968 -9.52 27.28 -19.02
N GLU A 969 -10.57 26.76 -18.39
CA GLU A 969 -11.41 27.53 -17.49
C GLU A 969 -11.80 26.67 -16.27
N VAL A 970 -12.06 27.34 -15.15
CA VAL A 970 -12.70 26.74 -13.97
C VAL A 970 -14.04 27.40 -13.73
N LEU A 971 -15.04 26.58 -13.44
CA LEU A 971 -16.35 27.02 -12.98
C LEU A 971 -16.39 26.94 -11.47
N ILE A 972 -16.61 28.08 -10.83
CA ILE A 972 -16.82 28.17 -9.38
C ILE A 972 -18.28 28.51 -9.16
N ALA A 973 -19.03 27.68 -8.44
CA ALA A 973 -20.45 27.92 -8.18
C ALA A 973 -20.84 27.71 -6.73
N LEU A 974 -21.79 28.51 -6.27
CA LEU A 974 -22.49 28.42 -5.01
C LEU A 974 -23.90 27.89 -5.26
N CYS A 975 -24.31 26.86 -4.53
CA CYS A 975 -25.66 26.31 -4.60
C CYS A 975 -26.29 26.25 -3.21
N ALA A 976 -27.53 26.73 -3.08
CA ALA A 976 -28.33 26.57 -1.87
C ALA A 976 -29.84 26.66 -2.17
N PRO A 977 -30.70 26.18 -1.27
CA PRO A 977 -32.13 26.48 -1.31
C PRO A 977 -32.36 27.99 -1.16
N ASN A 978 -33.27 28.56 -1.96
CA ASN A 978 -33.66 29.98 -1.92
C ASN A 978 -32.52 30.99 -2.14
N LEU A 979 -31.41 30.59 -2.76
CA LEU A 979 -30.33 31.51 -3.12
C LEU A 979 -30.81 32.45 -4.25
N THR A 980 -30.61 33.75 -4.08
CA THR A 980 -30.99 34.79 -5.06
C THR A 980 -29.78 35.59 -5.51
N GLN A 981 -29.88 36.25 -6.67
CA GLN A 981 -28.83 37.14 -7.18
C GLN A 981 -28.54 38.27 -6.17
N GLU A 982 -29.57 38.81 -5.52
CA GLU A 982 -29.41 39.87 -4.51
C GLU A 982 -28.59 39.42 -3.29
N LEU A 983 -28.80 38.18 -2.82
CA LEU A 983 -27.98 37.61 -1.74
C LEU A 983 -26.53 37.42 -2.20
N ILE A 984 -26.32 36.93 -3.42
CA ILE A 984 -24.99 36.77 -4.00
C ILE A 984 -24.24 38.08 -4.05
N ASP A 985 -24.84 39.13 -4.62
CA ASP A 985 -24.18 40.42 -4.82
C ASP A 985 -23.86 41.14 -3.49
N LYS A 986 -24.70 40.95 -2.47
CA LYS A 986 -24.52 41.60 -1.15
C LYS A 986 -23.64 40.83 -0.19
N GLN A 987 -23.72 39.50 -0.20
CA GLN A 987 -23.16 38.66 0.84
C GLN A 987 -21.94 37.87 0.39
N PHE A 988 -21.59 37.84 -0.90
CA PHE A 988 -20.51 37.02 -1.42
C PHE A 988 -19.54 37.81 -2.29
N GLN A 989 -18.25 37.57 -2.08
CA GLN A 989 -17.18 38.11 -2.92
C GLN A 989 -16.15 37.02 -3.18
N ILE A 990 -15.92 36.74 -4.47
CA ILE A 990 -14.90 35.77 -4.90
C ILE A 990 -13.73 36.52 -5.51
N LYS A 991 -12.53 36.21 -5.02
CA LYS A 991 -11.27 36.68 -5.57
C LYS A 991 -10.42 35.48 -5.98
N ILE A 992 -9.93 35.51 -7.21
CA ILE A 992 -9.03 34.48 -7.74
C ILE A 992 -7.70 35.12 -8.08
N SER A 993 -6.61 34.50 -7.61
CA SER A 993 -5.24 34.95 -7.88
C SER A 993 -4.35 33.75 -8.21
N GLU A 994 -3.54 33.86 -9.26
CA GLU A 994 -2.55 32.82 -9.59
C GLU A 994 -1.47 32.76 -8.51
N ILE A 995 -1.11 31.56 -8.07
CA ILE A 995 0.03 31.34 -7.20
C ILE A 995 1.24 31.12 -8.11
N LEU A 996 2.09 32.13 -8.25
CA LEU A 996 3.35 31.96 -8.96
C LEU A 996 4.24 30.96 -8.22
N TYR A 997 4.70 29.94 -8.95
CA TYR A 997 5.71 29.01 -8.46
C TYR A 997 6.91 28.97 -9.43
N PRO A 998 7.78 29.99 -9.38
CA PRO A 998 8.89 30.07 -10.32
C PRO A 998 9.91 28.95 -10.04
N VAL A 999 10.34 28.33 -11.12
CA VAL A 999 11.42 27.34 -11.09
C VAL A 999 12.75 28.10 -11.01
N LEU A 1000 13.57 27.77 -10.01
CA LEU A 1000 14.81 28.47 -9.70
C LEU A 1000 15.98 27.51 -9.65
N LEU A 1001 17.09 27.90 -10.26
CA LEU A 1001 18.32 27.12 -10.34
C LEU A 1001 19.51 27.97 -9.96
N LEU A 1002 20.39 27.45 -9.08
CA LEU A 1002 21.73 27.97 -8.91
C LEU A 1002 22.68 27.10 -9.73
N TYR A 1003 23.10 27.64 -10.87
CA TYR A 1003 23.91 26.95 -11.87
C TYR A 1003 25.40 27.25 -11.66
N PRO A 1004 26.29 26.24 -11.57
CA PRO A 1004 27.71 26.45 -11.30
C PRO A 1004 28.46 27.02 -12.52
N GLN A 1005 29.60 27.67 -12.27
CA GLN A 1005 30.42 28.36 -13.27
C GLN A 1005 30.83 27.50 -14.47
N ASP A 1006 31.15 26.23 -14.23
CA ASP A 1006 31.49 25.24 -15.26
C ASP A 1006 30.78 23.94 -14.91
N VAL A 1007 29.81 23.53 -15.74
CA VAL A 1007 29.34 22.14 -15.75
C VAL A 1007 30.25 21.38 -16.70
N PRO A 1008 31.21 20.60 -16.17
CA PRO A 1008 32.10 19.89 -17.04
C PRO A 1008 31.34 18.76 -17.75
N VAL A 1009 31.65 18.56 -19.03
CA VAL A 1009 31.16 17.40 -19.78
C VAL A 1009 31.74 16.15 -19.11
N ALA A 1010 30.85 15.34 -18.52
CA ALA A 1010 31.23 14.10 -17.87
C ALA A 1010 31.66 13.07 -18.92
N VAL A 1011 32.85 12.50 -18.77
CA VAL A 1011 33.32 11.40 -19.61
C VAL A 1011 32.81 10.11 -18.99
N THR A 1012 31.75 9.58 -19.57
CA THR A 1012 31.27 8.25 -19.20
C THR A 1012 32.01 7.19 -20.01
N ALA A 1013 32.45 6.14 -19.34
CA ALA A 1013 33.09 4.99 -19.98
C ALA A 1013 32.33 3.72 -19.58
N PRO A 1014 31.87 2.92 -20.56
CA PRO A 1014 31.28 1.62 -20.27
C PRO A 1014 32.31 0.71 -19.62
N VAL A 1015 31.89 -0.15 -18.69
CA VAL A 1015 32.77 -1.16 -18.09
C VAL A 1015 32.30 -2.56 -18.46
N SER A 1016 33.23 -3.49 -18.56
CA SER A 1016 32.90 -4.89 -18.84
C SER A 1016 32.45 -5.56 -17.55
N PHE A 1017 31.30 -6.24 -17.58
CA PHE A 1017 30.80 -6.98 -16.44
C PHE A 1017 30.32 -8.37 -16.82
N GLN A 1018 30.38 -9.28 -15.85
CA GLN A 1018 29.80 -10.61 -15.91
C GLN A 1018 28.80 -10.75 -14.76
N GLN A 1019 27.53 -10.97 -15.11
CA GLN A 1019 26.52 -11.35 -14.13
C GLN A 1019 26.78 -12.80 -13.67
N ILE A 1020 27.00 -12.99 -12.37
CA ILE A 1020 27.12 -14.33 -11.75
C ILE A 1020 25.71 -14.85 -11.46
N ASP A 1021 24.90 -14.02 -10.80
CA ASP A 1021 23.46 -14.21 -10.57
C ASP A 1021 22.78 -12.84 -10.37
N SER A 1022 21.51 -12.78 -9.94
CA SER A 1022 20.83 -11.48 -9.74
C SER A 1022 21.37 -10.66 -8.57
N THR A 1023 22.14 -11.29 -7.67
CA THR A 1023 22.71 -10.72 -6.43
C THR A 1023 24.22 -10.46 -6.50
N SER A 1024 24.91 -10.94 -7.54
CA SER A 1024 26.37 -10.82 -7.64
C SER A 1024 26.86 -10.58 -9.06
N TYR A 1025 27.75 -9.59 -9.22
CA TYR A 1025 28.33 -9.19 -10.50
C TYR A 1025 29.85 -9.02 -10.35
N ARG A 1026 30.57 -9.47 -11.37
CA ARG A 1026 31.99 -9.20 -11.52
C ARG A 1026 32.18 -8.05 -12.52
N VAL A 1027 32.90 -7.01 -12.12
CA VAL A 1027 33.12 -5.80 -12.93
C VAL A 1027 34.62 -5.64 -13.20
N THR A 1028 34.96 -5.33 -14.44
CA THR A 1028 36.34 -5.21 -14.95
C THR A 1028 36.50 -3.94 -15.78
N GLY A 1029 37.71 -3.40 -15.86
CA GLY A 1029 37.99 -2.17 -16.61
C GLY A 1029 37.79 -0.87 -15.83
N VAL A 1030 37.79 -0.93 -14.49
CA VAL A 1030 37.71 0.24 -13.60
C VAL A 1030 39.10 0.79 -13.23
N THR A 1031 40.16 0.25 -13.82
CA THR A 1031 41.57 0.45 -13.42
C THR A 1031 42.28 1.66 -14.05
N ASP A 1032 41.65 2.36 -14.98
CA ASP A 1032 42.33 3.45 -15.71
C ASP A 1032 42.38 4.73 -14.87
N ASN A 1033 43.58 5.31 -14.70
CA ASN A 1033 43.79 6.61 -14.09
C ASN A 1033 43.20 7.74 -14.96
N PRO A 1034 42.78 8.88 -14.36
CA PRO A 1034 42.92 9.27 -12.96
C PRO A 1034 41.74 8.86 -12.05
N MET A 1035 42.01 8.69 -10.75
CA MET A 1035 41.03 8.54 -9.65
C MET A 1035 40.81 9.88 -8.92
N PRO A 1036 39.69 10.11 -8.22
CA PRO A 1036 38.55 9.20 -7.99
C PRO A 1036 37.62 9.04 -9.19
N LYS A 1037 36.90 7.92 -9.26
CA LYS A 1037 35.85 7.65 -10.26
C LYS A 1037 34.57 7.19 -9.60
N VAL A 1038 33.44 7.44 -10.21
CA VAL A 1038 32.14 6.91 -9.76
C VAL A 1038 31.78 5.72 -10.63
N LEU A 1039 31.70 4.54 -10.01
CA LEU A 1039 31.11 3.35 -10.63
C LEU A 1039 29.60 3.39 -10.37
N VAL A 1040 28.81 3.50 -11.43
CA VAL A 1040 27.34 3.47 -11.34
C VAL A 1040 26.84 2.08 -11.71
N PHE A 1041 25.88 1.60 -10.93
CA PHE A 1041 25.13 0.37 -11.16
C PHE A 1041 23.65 0.72 -11.25
N SER A 1042 23.08 0.61 -12.45
CA SER A 1042 21.70 0.95 -12.80
C SER A 1042 20.70 -0.06 -12.22
N GLN A 1043 20.72 -0.27 -10.91
CA GLN A 1043 19.73 -1.01 -10.12
C GLN A 1043 19.36 -0.17 -8.90
N ARG A 1044 18.14 -0.36 -8.39
CA ARG A 1044 17.58 0.39 -7.25
C ARG A 1044 18.56 0.40 -6.08
N TYR A 1045 18.82 1.58 -5.56
CA TYR A 1045 19.67 1.87 -4.43
C TYR A 1045 19.15 1.12 -3.20
N ASP A 1046 20.04 0.37 -2.57
CA ASP A 1046 19.77 -0.33 -1.34
C ASP A 1046 21.08 -0.49 -0.57
N ASP A 1047 21.09 -0.14 0.71
CA ASP A 1047 22.31 -0.13 1.56
C ASP A 1047 22.99 -1.51 1.68
N TRP A 1048 22.37 -2.59 1.19
CA TRP A 1048 22.95 -3.93 1.18
C TRP A 1048 23.76 -4.25 -0.08
N TRP A 1049 23.79 -3.37 -1.08
CA TRP A 1049 24.74 -3.50 -2.19
C TRP A 1049 26.14 -3.09 -1.73
N GLU A 1050 27.08 -4.02 -1.80
CA GLU A 1050 28.47 -3.82 -1.37
C GLU A 1050 29.41 -3.96 -2.57
N LEU A 1051 30.47 -3.15 -2.61
CA LEU A 1051 31.57 -3.26 -3.57
C LEU A 1051 32.80 -3.80 -2.84
N THR A 1052 33.43 -4.83 -3.40
CA THR A 1052 34.70 -5.38 -2.92
C THR A 1052 35.77 -5.29 -4.01
N GLY A 1053 37.04 -5.12 -3.60
CA GLY A 1053 38.17 -4.94 -4.52
C GLY A 1053 38.65 -3.49 -4.70
N ALA A 1054 37.98 -2.51 -4.09
CA ALA A 1054 38.44 -1.11 -4.03
C ALA A 1054 37.90 -0.41 -2.78
N PRO A 1055 38.65 0.54 -2.17
CA PRO A 1055 38.09 1.44 -1.17
C PRO A 1055 37.10 2.37 -1.85
N ALA A 1056 35.83 2.31 -1.44
CA ALA A 1056 34.80 3.10 -2.05
C ALA A 1056 33.68 3.49 -1.09
N LYS A 1057 33.05 4.61 -1.38
CA LYS A 1057 31.88 5.10 -0.65
C LYS A 1057 30.61 4.86 -1.47
N HIS A 1058 29.68 4.10 -0.90
CA HIS A 1058 28.37 3.82 -1.52
C HIS A 1058 27.46 5.05 -1.41
N VAL A 1059 26.87 5.43 -2.54
CA VAL A 1059 26.03 6.61 -2.72
C VAL A 1059 24.88 6.30 -3.69
N ARG A 1060 23.83 7.12 -3.65
CA ARG A 1060 22.72 7.02 -4.60
C ARG A 1060 23.00 7.89 -5.82
N ALA A 1061 22.92 7.28 -7.00
CA ALA A 1061 23.04 7.97 -8.27
C ALA A 1061 21.69 8.13 -8.99
N ASN A 1062 21.52 9.18 -9.79
CA ASN A 1062 20.37 9.42 -10.66
C ASN A 1062 19.00 9.27 -9.95
N GLY A 1063 18.94 9.53 -8.64
CA GLY A 1063 17.71 9.43 -7.83
C GLY A 1063 17.20 8.02 -7.53
N TYR A 1064 17.78 6.98 -8.13
CA TYR A 1064 17.39 5.59 -7.86
C TYR A 1064 18.53 4.59 -7.92
N ALA A 1065 19.63 4.83 -8.63
CA ALA A 1065 20.68 3.84 -8.90
C ALA A 1065 21.68 3.69 -7.73
N ASN A 1066 22.33 2.54 -7.65
CA ASN A 1066 23.50 2.37 -6.80
C ASN A 1066 24.73 3.01 -7.46
N ALA A 1067 25.61 3.60 -6.66
CA ALA A 1067 26.91 4.04 -7.14
C ALA A 1067 27.97 3.97 -6.04
N TRP A 1068 29.23 3.89 -6.45
CA TRP A 1068 30.38 3.88 -5.54
C TRP A 1068 31.42 4.90 -6.01
N ILE A 1069 31.77 5.82 -5.13
CA ILE A 1069 32.90 6.74 -5.34
C ILE A 1069 34.15 5.99 -4.93
N ILE A 1070 34.98 5.64 -5.91
CA ILE A 1070 36.23 4.90 -5.72
C ILE A 1070 37.34 5.91 -5.39
N GLU A 1071 37.87 5.84 -4.17
CA GLU A 1071 38.78 6.85 -3.61
C GLU A 1071 40.27 6.49 -3.84
N GLY A 1072 40.57 5.27 -4.26
CA GLY A 1072 41.93 4.80 -4.49
C GLY A 1072 42.02 3.72 -5.57
N ASN A 1073 43.24 3.34 -5.92
CA ASN A 1073 43.47 2.29 -6.92
C ASN A 1073 42.80 0.98 -6.47
N PRO A 1074 42.11 0.27 -7.37
CA PRO A 1074 41.58 -1.06 -7.09
C PRO A 1074 42.68 -1.98 -6.58
N THR A 1075 42.40 -2.75 -5.52
CA THR A 1075 43.33 -3.77 -5.01
C THR A 1075 43.39 -4.99 -5.92
N THR A 1076 42.40 -5.14 -6.80
CA THR A 1076 42.27 -6.22 -7.79
C THR A 1076 41.83 -5.65 -9.15
N SER A 1077 42.17 -6.33 -10.24
CA SER A 1077 41.69 -5.99 -11.59
C SER A 1077 40.20 -6.30 -11.79
N GLU A 1078 39.63 -7.13 -10.91
CA GLU A 1078 38.22 -7.51 -10.90
C GLU A 1078 37.57 -7.01 -9.61
N LEU A 1079 36.55 -6.17 -9.73
CA LEU A 1079 35.69 -5.75 -8.61
C LEU A 1079 34.47 -6.68 -8.52
N VAL A 1080 33.95 -6.88 -7.31
CA VAL A 1080 32.71 -7.66 -7.11
C VAL A 1080 31.66 -6.79 -6.43
N VAL A 1081 30.52 -6.66 -7.09
CA VAL A 1081 29.31 -6.02 -6.56
C VAL A 1081 28.37 -7.12 -6.07
N HIS A 1082 28.10 -7.15 -4.75
CA HIS A 1082 27.37 -8.22 -4.09
C HIS A 1082 26.24 -7.68 -3.22
N TYR A 1083 25.09 -8.35 -3.25
CA TYR A 1083 23.95 -8.03 -2.40
C TYR A 1083 24.02 -8.83 -1.10
N LYS A 1084 24.34 -8.15 0.01
CA LYS A 1084 24.49 -8.74 1.36
C LYS A 1084 23.28 -9.54 1.83
N GLY A 1085 22.09 -9.23 1.33
CA GLY A 1085 20.87 -10.00 1.59
C GLY A 1085 21.04 -11.49 1.29
N GLU A 1086 21.81 -11.83 0.26
CA GLU A 1086 22.03 -13.21 -0.18
C GLU A 1086 22.81 -14.02 0.85
N ASP A 1087 23.72 -13.40 1.61
CA ASP A 1087 24.46 -14.08 2.67
C ASP A 1087 23.52 -14.52 3.80
N TYR A 1088 22.64 -13.63 4.23
CA TYR A 1088 21.61 -13.94 5.23
C TYR A 1088 20.68 -15.04 4.75
N PHE A 1089 20.30 -15.01 3.48
CA PHE A 1089 19.51 -16.07 2.88
C PHE A 1089 20.28 -17.40 2.82
N PHE A 1090 21.56 -17.39 2.48
CA PHE A 1090 22.42 -18.57 2.50
C PHE A 1090 22.51 -19.20 3.89
N TYR A 1091 22.78 -18.42 4.94
CA TYR A 1091 22.80 -18.92 6.31
C TYR A 1091 21.44 -19.49 6.73
N GLY A 1092 20.35 -18.79 6.39
CA GLY A 1092 18.99 -19.29 6.63
C GLY A 1092 18.70 -20.60 5.90
N LYS A 1093 19.06 -20.71 4.62
CA LYS A 1093 18.93 -21.93 3.81
C LYS A 1093 19.64 -23.10 4.49
N LEU A 1094 20.87 -22.91 4.95
CA LEU A 1094 21.66 -23.95 5.61
C LEU A 1094 20.98 -24.44 6.90
N VAL A 1095 20.54 -23.52 7.78
CA VAL A 1095 19.85 -23.87 9.03
C VAL A 1095 18.54 -24.61 8.75
N SER A 1096 17.74 -24.12 7.80
CA SER A 1096 16.48 -24.76 7.41
C SER A 1096 16.71 -26.14 6.81
N MET A 1097 17.69 -26.29 5.91
CA MET A 1097 18.04 -27.56 5.30
C MET A 1097 18.45 -28.60 6.33
N LEU A 1098 19.37 -28.27 7.24
CA LEU A 1098 19.81 -29.18 8.31
C LEU A 1098 18.63 -29.58 9.21
N THR A 1099 17.74 -28.65 9.53
CA THR A 1099 16.56 -28.90 10.36
C THR A 1099 15.55 -29.81 9.66
N VAL A 1100 15.26 -29.56 8.39
CA VAL A 1100 14.30 -30.34 7.59
C VAL A 1100 14.84 -31.75 7.32
N VAL A 1101 16.10 -31.89 6.90
CA VAL A 1101 16.74 -33.19 6.69
C VAL A 1101 16.81 -33.98 7.99
N GLY A 1102 17.21 -33.36 9.10
CA GLY A 1102 17.22 -33.98 10.42
C GLY A 1102 15.82 -34.43 10.86
N SER A 1103 14.79 -33.62 10.60
CA SER A 1103 13.39 -33.93 10.88
C SER A 1103 12.90 -35.14 10.09
N ILE A 1104 13.18 -35.20 8.78
CA ILE A 1104 12.83 -36.33 7.91
C ILE A 1104 13.60 -37.60 8.34
N GLY A 1105 14.89 -37.48 8.61
CA GLY A 1105 15.71 -38.58 9.11
C GLY A 1105 15.20 -39.14 10.45
N TYR A 1106 14.78 -38.26 11.36
CA TYR A 1106 14.17 -38.67 12.64
C TYR A 1106 12.85 -39.43 12.43
N ILE A 1107 11.99 -38.99 11.51
CA ILE A 1107 10.76 -39.71 11.15
C ILE A 1107 11.09 -41.11 10.61
N GLY A 1108 12.06 -41.22 9.69
CA GLY A 1108 12.53 -42.50 9.15
C GLY A 1108 13.04 -43.44 10.24
N TYR A 1109 13.89 -42.95 11.14
CA TYR A 1109 14.38 -43.70 12.30
C TYR A 1109 13.24 -44.16 13.21
N TRP A 1110 12.30 -43.28 13.53
CA TRP A 1110 11.16 -43.60 14.38
C TRP A 1110 10.25 -44.68 13.77
N LEU A 1111 9.98 -44.60 12.46
CA LEU A 1111 9.22 -45.62 11.73
C LEU A 1111 9.94 -46.97 11.73
N ALA A 1112 11.25 -46.99 11.50
CA ALA A 1112 12.06 -48.21 11.53
C ALA A 1112 12.08 -48.85 12.92
N ARG A 1113 12.25 -48.06 13.98
CA ARG A 1113 12.22 -48.53 15.37
C ARG A 1113 10.86 -49.14 15.72
N ARG A 1114 9.75 -48.51 15.32
CA ARG A 1114 8.41 -49.07 15.54
C ARG A 1114 8.18 -50.38 14.79
N ARG A 1115 8.67 -50.50 13.55
CA ARG A 1115 8.61 -51.77 12.81
C ARG A 1115 9.35 -52.89 13.54
N ARG A 1116 10.54 -52.62 14.09
CA ARG A 1116 11.32 -53.59 14.89
C ARG A 1116 10.72 -53.95 16.25
N GLN A 1117 9.81 -53.13 16.80
CA GLN A 1117 9.10 -53.43 18.04
C GLN A 1117 7.80 -54.22 17.80
N HIS A 1118 7.35 -54.32 16.55
CA HIS A 1118 6.11 -54.99 16.14
C HIS A 1118 6.34 -56.20 15.23
N ALA A 1119 7.55 -56.36 14.69
CA ALA A 1119 8.09 -57.62 14.20
C ALA A 1119 8.74 -58.34 15.38
#